data_AF-A0A101R2G1-F1
#
_entry.id   AF-A0A101R2G1-F1
#
_cell.length_a   1.000
_cell.length_b   1.000
_cell.length_c   1.000
_cell.angle_alpha   90.00
_cell.angle_beta   90.00
_cell.angle_gamma   90.00
#
_symmetry.space_group_name_H-M   'P 1'
#
loop_
_entity.id
_entity.type
_entity.pdbx_description
1 polymer ?
#
loop_
_entity_poly.entity_id
_entity_poly.type
_entity_poly.pdbx_seq_one_letter_code
_entity_poly.pdbx_strand_id
1 'polypeptide(L)'
;MPAGHWQQHQITFPDRQTARAAIADRLAPVLREAEATRQLSGWWFMNKQPWPLRYLAERAAPAVTALLDDLVADGIALSWTTGIYEPETDAFGGRPAMAAAHDLFHEDSRHLLAYQPGPGHLDRAEMAVLLLSSMMRAAHLDWFEQGDVWSKAAALRPGTDAPLAGLSESLLPAMRKLMTTEARSLCRAGRPLDGHALWIAAFERAGAALARLAAQGELTRGLRAVITHHVIFHANRAGLPAADQHALFHSTREVVMGSSDNTASAAANDSGADSVSAVTTDTLTTPDADAERLRNALVDQIKAEGHARTPEVENALRTVPRHRFVPDAPLTDAYANAPVNIKYDTDGTSISCASQPSVVALMLDQLQAQPGERILELGAGTGYNAALIAHLVGPDGHVTTIDVDDDLVEGARAHLADTGFTNVQALTRDGALGYAEGAPYDRIIATVGAHGIPSAWLAQLAPGGRLVTPQRLKGSVSRSIVYQERDGRWVSSGSQMNTFMPLRRGIADDDRRAIPLSKQSTVRLQAPAGQQIDADALAGVLEQPRTEQWTGMKVRAMESPEWMELFVSCSLPSGLIRMLFPQAAKGTVLTEDPYPSSTAAVDKGALTYLTRRLLDEKTPEGGKLWEFGVVGHGPGSEELASQVADAIRTWDREYRGREAAFELLPLDAPPVDPRPGTFVLGTPLNRVLVTWP
;
A
#
# COMPACT_ATOMS: atom_id res chain seq x y z
N MET A 1 45.03 10.86 1.34
CA MET A 1 45.24 9.50 1.90
C MET A 1 45.04 8.54 0.75
N PRO A 2 45.93 7.57 0.48
CA PRO A 2 45.72 6.65 -0.63
C PRO A 2 44.39 5.91 -0.39
N ALA A 3 43.62 5.70 -1.46
CA ALA A 3 42.29 5.09 -1.39
C ALA A 3 42.44 3.61 -1.02
N GLY A 4 42.33 3.29 0.27
CA GLY A 4 42.14 1.92 0.71
C GLY A 4 40.91 1.32 0.04
N HIS A 5 40.92 0.02 -0.24
CA HIS A 5 39.75 -0.70 -0.70
C HIS A 5 39.27 -1.64 0.40
N TRP A 6 37.98 -1.92 0.40
CA TRP A 6 37.39 -2.82 1.38
C TRP A 6 37.87 -4.25 1.15
N GLN A 7 38.55 -4.80 2.15
CA GLN A 7 38.84 -6.22 2.27
C GLN A 7 37.64 -6.92 2.91
N GLN A 8 37.32 -8.13 2.47
CA GLN A 8 36.28 -8.96 3.08
C GLN A 8 36.77 -10.38 3.29
N HIS A 9 36.61 -10.85 4.53
CA HIS A 9 36.83 -12.24 4.91
C HIS A 9 35.55 -12.84 5.50
N GLN A 10 35.21 -14.05 5.10
CA GLN A 10 34.09 -14.82 5.64
C GLN A 10 34.65 -15.87 6.58
N ILE A 11 34.28 -15.83 7.85
CA ILE A 11 34.79 -16.73 8.89
C ILE A 11 33.67 -17.69 9.29
N THR A 12 33.90 -18.99 9.16
CA THR A 12 32.94 -20.03 9.56
C THR A 12 33.33 -20.53 10.95
N PHE A 13 32.46 -20.34 11.93
CA PHE A 13 32.64 -20.85 13.30
C PHE A 13 31.71 -22.05 13.54
N PRO A 14 32.05 -22.98 14.46
CA PRO A 14 31.22 -24.14 14.77
C PRO A 14 29.84 -23.74 15.33
N ASP A 15 29.78 -22.65 16.09
CA ASP A 15 28.54 -22.12 16.65
C ASP A 15 28.64 -20.61 16.90
N ARG A 16 27.51 -19.97 17.23
CA ARG A 16 27.43 -18.51 17.45
C ARG A 16 28.09 -18.05 18.75
N GLN A 17 28.14 -18.88 19.78
CA GLN A 17 28.76 -18.54 21.07
C GLN A 17 30.28 -18.48 20.91
N THR A 18 30.86 -19.50 20.28
CA THR A 18 32.28 -19.55 19.91
C THR A 18 32.65 -18.36 19.02
N ALA A 19 31.83 -18.02 18.02
CA ALA A 19 32.05 -16.85 17.18
C ALA A 19 32.09 -15.53 17.96
N ARG A 20 31.12 -15.31 18.86
CA ARG A 20 31.05 -14.08 19.69
C ARG A 20 32.27 -13.94 20.59
N ALA A 21 32.67 -15.03 21.26
CA ALA A 21 33.86 -15.05 22.11
C ALA A 21 35.13 -14.80 21.28
N ALA A 22 35.32 -15.52 20.17
CA ALA A 22 36.49 -15.36 19.31
C ALA A 22 36.62 -13.94 18.74
N ILE A 23 35.51 -13.33 18.32
CA ILE A 23 35.52 -11.97 17.78
C ILE A 23 35.88 -10.95 18.88
N ALA A 24 35.31 -11.08 20.08
CA ALA A 24 35.58 -10.16 21.18
C ALA A 24 37.01 -10.31 21.74
N ASP A 25 37.45 -11.55 21.96
CA ASP A 25 38.66 -11.85 22.74
C ASP A 25 39.92 -11.97 21.87
N ARG A 26 39.78 -12.39 20.61
CA ARG A 26 40.93 -12.61 19.70
C ARG A 26 40.98 -11.58 18.57
N LEU A 27 39.86 -11.36 17.89
CA LEU A 27 39.81 -10.51 16.68
C LEU A 27 39.81 -9.02 17.01
N ALA A 28 39.03 -8.57 18.00
CA ALA A 28 38.90 -7.16 18.35
C ALA A 28 40.20 -6.50 18.82
N PRO A 29 41.07 -7.15 19.63
CA PRO A 29 42.38 -6.60 19.98
C PRO A 29 43.27 -6.40 18.76
N VAL A 30 43.32 -7.38 17.85
CA VAL A 30 44.14 -7.31 16.63
C VAL A 30 43.64 -6.23 15.67
N LEU A 31 42.33 -6.09 15.49
CA LEU A 31 41.76 -5.03 14.65
C LEU A 31 42.06 -3.63 15.21
N ARG A 32 42.00 -3.45 16.54
CA ARG A 32 42.35 -2.20 17.20
C ARG A 32 43.84 -1.89 17.08
N GLU A 33 44.71 -2.88 17.21
CA GLU A 33 46.16 -2.70 17.05
C GLU A 33 46.53 -2.41 15.58
N ALA A 34 45.92 -3.11 14.63
CA ALA A 34 46.10 -2.85 13.20
C ALA A 34 45.64 -1.44 12.81
N GLU A 35 44.58 -0.93 13.43
CA GLU A 35 44.12 0.44 13.28
C GLU A 35 45.12 1.45 13.91
N ALA A 36 45.57 1.20 15.14
CA ALA A 36 46.52 2.07 15.84
C ALA A 36 47.87 2.16 15.10
N THR A 37 48.31 1.06 14.50
CA THR A 37 49.51 0.97 13.66
C THR A 37 49.28 1.38 12.20
N ARG A 38 48.08 1.85 11.86
CA ARG A 38 47.67 2.34 10.51
C ARG A 38 47.79 1.30 9.39
N GLN A 39 47.68 0.01 9.71
CA GLN A 39 47.55 -1.07 8.73
C GLN A 39 46.15 -1.11 8.11
N LEU A 40 45.15 -0.61 8.84
CA LEU A 40 43.78 -0.39 8.37
C LEU A 40 43.23 0.92 8.92
N SER A 41 42.13 1.41 8.35
CA SER A 41 41.53 2.73 8.68
C SER A 41 40.07 2.68 9.10
N GLY A 42 39.46 1.49 9.05
CA GLY A 42 38.09 1.25 9.48
C GLY A 42 37.78 -0.22 9.33
N TRP A 43 36.91 -0.75 10.18
CA TRP A 43 36.55 -2.17 10.20
C TRP A 43 35.19 -2.39 10.84
N TRP A 44 34.49 -3.43 10.38
CA TRP A 44 33.19 -3.82 10.92
C TRP A 44 32.86 -5.28 10.60
N PHE A 45 31.90 -5.84 11.31
CA PHE A 45 31.47 -7.23 11.12
C PHE A 45 29.93 -7.36 11.10
N MET A 46 29.42 -8.49 10.62
CA MET A 46 28.01 -8.88 10.77
C MET A 46 27.87 -10.10 11.66
N ASN A 47 26.81 -10.15 12.47
CA ASN A 47 26.48 -11.27 13.34
C ASN A 47 25.59 -12.29 12.61
N LYS A 48 26.14 -12.91 11.55
CA LYS A 48 25.49 -13.94 10.74
C LYS A 48 26.51 -14.98 10.29
N GLN A 49 26.11 -16.23 10.06
CA GLN A 49 27.00 -17.28 9.55
C GLN A 49 26.90 -17.38 8.02
N PRO A 50 28.02 -17.50 7.28
CA PRO A 50 29.39 -17.26 7.74
C PRO A 50 29.60 -15.78 8.12
N TRP A 51 30.51 -15.51 9.07
CA TRP A 51 30.72 -14.18 9.68
C TRP A 51 31.57 -13.29 8.78
N PRO A 52 30.97 -12.26 8.14
CA PRO A 52 31.71 -11.31 7.32
C PRO A 52 32.47 -10.35 8.23
N LEU A 53 33.79 -10.33 8.11
CA LEU A 53 34.67 -9.28 8.59
C LEU A 53 35.07 -8.40 7.40
N ARG A 54 34.94 -7.09 7.56
CA ARG A 54 35.34 -6.11 6.54
C ARG A 54 36.25 -5.06 7.15
N TYR A 55 37.29 -4.68 6.42
CA TYR A 55 38.16 -3.58 6.83
C TYR A 55 38.74 -2.83 5.63
N LEU A 56 39.06 -1.56 5.83
CA LEU A 56 39.58 -0.67 4.81
C LEU A 56 41.11 -0.62 4.89
N ALA A 57 41.79 -1.19 3.90
CA ALA A 57 43.25 -1.22 3.81
C ALA A 57 43.71 -1.24 2.35
N GLU A 58 44.94 -0.78 2.08
CA GLU A 58 45.53 -0.85 0.72
C GLU A 58 45.84 -2.28 0.28
N ARG A 59 46.17 -3.15 1.23
CA ARG A 59 46.44 -4.58 1.06
C ARG A 59 45.86 -5.32 2.26
N ALA A 60 45.59 -6.61 2.12
CA ALA A 60 45.16 -7.44 3.25
C ALA A 60 46.16 -7.30 4.41
N ALA A 61 45.65 -7.00 5.61
CA ALA A 61 46.48 -6.73 6.77
C ALA A 61 47.10 -8.05 7.25
N PRO A 62 48.44 -8.23 7.22
CA PRO A 62 49.07 -9.51 7.54
C PRO A 62 48.72 -10.03 8.94
N ALA A 63 48.58 -9.11 9.90
CA ALA A 63 48.18 -9.44 11.27
C ALA A 63 46.75 -10.02 11.35
N VAL A 64 45.84 -9.54 10.49
CA VAL A 64 44.46 -10.05 10.45
C VAL A 64 44.43 -11.42 9.80
N THR A 65 45.09 -11.61 8.65
CA THR A 65 45.11 -12.91 7.97
C THR A 65 45.81 -13.98 8.79
N ALA A 66 46.94 -13.66 9.43
CA ALA A 66 47.64 -14.58 10.33
C ALA A 66 46.75 -15.01 11.50
N LEU A 67 46.00 -14.07 12.11
CA LEU A 67 45.06 -14.44 13.16
C LEU A 67 43.93 -15.34 12.64
N LEU A 68 43.42 -15.12 11.42
CA LEU A 68 42.40 -16.00 10.85
C LEU A 68 42.92 -17.41 10.63
N ASP A 69 44.18 -17.56 10.19
CA ASP A 69 44.86 -18.86 10.10
C ASP A 69 45.03 -19.51 11.48
N ASP A 70 45.44 -18.74 12.50
CA ASP A 70 45.57 -19.22 13.87
C ASP A 70 44.22 -19.69 14.44
N LEU A 71 43.12 -18.97 14.17
CA LEU A 71 41.78 -19.38 14.62
C LEU A 71 41.36 -20.73 14.03
N VAL A 72 41.76 -21.03 12.79
CA VAL A 72 41.49 -22.34 12.15
C VAL A 72 42.42 -23.41 12.72
N ALA A 73 43.70 -23.11 12.88
CA ALA A 73 44.68 -24.03 13.46
C ALA A 73 44.34 -24.42 14.91
N ASP A 74 43.85 -23.45 15.70
CA ASP A 74 43.39 -23.65 17.08
C ASP A 74 42.04 -24.41 17.16
N GLY A 75 41.39 -24.70 16.03
CA GLY A 75 40.07 -25.34 15.97
C GLY A 75 38.91 -24.45 16.45
N ILE A 76 39.15 -23.15 16.63
CA ILE A 76 38.15 -22.16 17.06
C ILE A 76 37.23 -21.79 15.88
N ALA A 77 37.80 -21.63 14.69
CA ALA A 77 37.07 -21.47 13.43
C ALA A 77 37.21 -22.75 12.59
N LEU A 78 36.16 -23.08 11.83
CA LEU A 78 36.16 -24.20 10.90
C LEU A 78 36.90 -23.86 9.60
N SER A 79 36.76 -22.63 9.12
CA SER A 79 37.41 -22.13 7.90
C SER A 79 37.31 -20.62 7.81
N TRP A 80 38.14 -20.01 6.95
CA TRP A 80 37.92 -18.65 6.48
C TRP A 80 38.21 -18.54 4.98
N THR A 81 37.53 -17.61 4.30
CA THR A 81 37.73 -17.33 2.87
C THR A 81 37.78 -15.83 2.60
N THR A 82 38.38 -15.42 1.49
CA THR A 82 38.38 -14.02 1.03
C THR A 82 37.31 -13.85 -0.06
N GLY A 83 36.63 -12.70 -0.06
CA GLY A 83 35.67 -12.36 -1.10
C GLY A 83 35.71 -10.88 -1.47
N ILE A 84 34.97 -10.51 -2.51
CA ILE A 84 34.79 -9.12 -2.91
C ILE A 84 33.69 -8.51 -2.03
N TYR A 85 33.95 -7.32 -1.48
CA TYR A 85 32.91 -6.56 -0.80
C TYR A 85 32.17 -5.68 -1.80
N GLU A 86 30.89 -5.98 -1.97
CA GLU A 86 29.96 -5.15 -2.74
C GLU A 86 29.07 -4.40 -1.72
N PRO A 87 29.29 -3.09 -1.51
CA PRO A 87 28.42 -2.31 -0.63
C PRO A 87 27.02 -2.20 -1.24
N GLU A 88 25.98 -2.37 -0.42
CA GLU A 88 24.57 -2.20 -0.76
C GLU A 88 24.22 -0.71 -0.98
N THR A 89 24.95 -0.07 -1.90
CA THR A 89 25.01 1.38 -2.09
C THR A 89 23.63 1.94 -2.40
N ASP A 90 22.88 1.28 -3.27
CA ASP A 90 21.53 1.71 -3.61
C ASP A 90 20.58 1.56 -2.42
N ALA A 91 20.68 0.47 -1.66
CA ALA A 91 19.87 0.26 -0.47
C ALA A 91 20.15 1.32 0.62
N PHE A 92 21.39 1.74 0.77
CA PHE A 92 21.74 2.82 1.71
C PHE A 92 21.52 4.22 1.14
N GLY A 93 20.95 4.38 -0.06
CA GLY A 93 20.56 5.69 -0.60
C GLY A 93 21.67 6.41 -1.35
N GLY A 94 22.62 5.69 -1.94
CA GLY A 94 23.68 6.23 -2.78
C GLY A 94 25.05 6.25 -2.10
N ARG A 95 26.10 6.58 -2.85
CA ARG A 95 27.50 6.54 -2.36
C ARG A 95 27.74 7.42 -1.13
N PRO A 96 27.25 8.68 -1.05
CA PRO A 96 27.47 9.51 0.14
C PRO A 96 26.81 8.94 1.40
N ALA A 97 25.61 8.37 1.26
CA ALA A 97 24.89 7.77 2.37
C ALA A 97 25.50 6.43 2.80
N MET A 98 26.02 5.64 1.85
CA MET A 98 26.79 4.43 2.15
C MET A 98 28.08 4.75 2.92
N ALA A 99 28.76 5.87 2.62
CA ALA A 99 29.93 6.30 3.39
C ALA A 99 29.55 6.62 4.85
N ALA A 100 28.43 7.34 5.07
CA ALA A 100 27.91 7.57 6.42
C ALA A 100 27.52 6.27 7.14
N ALA A 101 27.01 5.28 6.40
CA ALA A 101 26.74 3.94 6.92
C ALA A 101 28.02 3.21 7.34
N HIS A 102 29.09 3.27 6.53
CA HIS A 102 30.38 2.68 6.88
C HIS A 102 30.99 3.30 8.13
N ASP A 103 30.94 4.63 8.26
CA ASP A 103 31.39 5.34 9.46
C ASP A 103 30.62 4.87 10.69
N LEU A 104 29.29 4.75 10.57
CA LEU A 104 28.44 4.21 11.63
C LEU A 104 28.80 2.75 11.96
N PHE A 105 28.96 1.89 10.95
CA PHE A 105 29.27 0.47 11.17
C PHE A 105 30.61 0.26 11.86
N HIS A 106 31.59 1.10 11.56
CA HIS A 106 32.86 1.03 12.25
C HIS A 106 32.72 1.36 13.74
N GLU A 107 32.13 2.51 14.07
CA GLU A 107 31.92 2.93 15.45
C GLU A 107 31.01 1.96 16.21
N ASP A 108 29.91 1.53 15.61
CA ASP A 108 28.96 0.59 16.18
C ASP A 108 29.62 -0.77 16.47
N SER A 109 30.54 -1.24 15.61
CA SER A 109 31.27 -2.50 15.83
C SER A 109 32.17 -2.44 17.07
N ARG A 110 32.80 -1.29 17.35
CA ARG A 110 33.62 -1.11 18.56
C ARG A 110 32.78 -1.22 19.83
N HIS A 111 31.62 -0.57 19.82
CA HIS A 111 30.74 -0.52 20.99
C HIS A 111 30.00 -1.85 21.20
N LEU A 112 29.56 -2.53 20.14
CA LEU A 112 28.92 -3.85 20.24
C LEU A 112 29.80 -4.93 20.89
N LEU A 113 31.12 -4.79 20.76
CA LEU A 113 32.11 -5.69 21.35
C LEU A 113 32.49 -5.29 22.78
N ALA A 114 32.46 -4.00 23.10
CA ALA A 114 32.74 -3.50 24.45
C ALA A 114 31.52 -3.56 25.38
N TYR A 115 30.30 -3.54 24.82
CA TYR A 115 29.07 -3.49 25.59
C TYR A 115 28.69 -4.85 26.18
N GLN A 116 28.59 -4.91 27.50
CA GLN A 116 28.13 -6.08 28.24
C GLN A 116 26.76 -5.80 28.88
N PRO A 117 25.68 -6.42 28.36
CA PRO A 117 24.38 -6.39 29.02
C PRO A 117 24.46 -7.00 30.42
N GLY A 118 23.68 -6.48 31.36
CA GLY A 118 23.65 -7.00 32.73
C GLY A 118 22.88 -6.12 33.70
N PRO A 119 22.81 -6.51 34.98
CA PRO A 119 22.10 -5.75 36.00
C PRO A 119 22.57 -4.28 36.05
N GLY A 120 21.63 -3.34 35.91
CA GLY A 120 21.90 -1.91 35.88
C GLY A 120 22.23 -1.31 34.50
N HIS A 121 22.32 -2.13 33.45
CA HIS A 121 22.52 -1.72 32.06
C HIS A 121 21.32 -2.16 31.21
N LEU A 122 21.11 -1.53 30.05
CA LEU A 122 20.06 -1.92 29.10
C LEU A 122 20.41 -3.24 28.38
N ASP A 123 19.44 -4.07 28.02
CA ASP A 123 19.74 -5.21 27.16
C ASP A 123 19.91 -4.75 25.70
N ARG A 124 20.36 -5.65 24.82
CA ARG A 124 20.65 -5.37 23.42
C ARG A 124 19.42 -4.89 22.65
N ALA A 125 18.23 -5.36 23.02
CA ALA A 125 16.98 -4.96 22.38
C ALA A 125 16.60 -3.52 22.75
N GLU A 126 16.63 -3.15 24.04
CA GLU A 126 16.36 -1.79 24.49
C GLU A 126 17.41 -0.81 23.96
N MET A 127 18.68 -1.23 23.91
CA MET A 127 19.75 -0.44 23.31
C MET A 127 19.51 -0.17 21.83
N ALA A 128 19.09 -1.19 21.06
CA ALA A 128 18.79 -1.02 19.64
C ALA A 128 17.66 0.01 19.44
N VAL A 129 16.58 -0.08 20.22
CA VAL A 129 15.47 0.90 20.14
C VAL A 129 15.94 2.31 20.49
N LEU A 130 16.72 2.47 21.57
CA LEU A 130 17.22 3.77 21.99
C LEU A 130 18.13 4.43 20.94
N LEU A 131 19.08 3.66 20.38
CA LEU A 131 20.04 4.14 19.38
C LEU A 131 19.33 4.53 18.06
N LEU A 132 18.45 3.65 17.57
CA LEU A 132 17.70 3.89 16.34
C LEU A 132 16.70 5.04 16.48
N SER A 133 16.03 5.17 17.63
CA SER A 133 15.17 6.33 17.90
C SER A 133 15.97 7.63 17.97
N SER A 134 17.20 7.59 18.52
CA SER A 134 18.10 8.75 18.53
C SER A 134 18.56 9.14 17.11
N MET A 135 18.86 8.16 16.25
CA MET A 135 19.15 8.38 14.84
C MET A 135 17.98 9.03 14.10
N MET A 136 16.76 8.52 14.28
CA MET A 136 15.57 9.08 13.61
C MET A 136 15.28 10.52 14.04
N ARG A 137 15.42 10.84 15.33
CA ARG A 137 15.27 12.22 15.82
C ARG A 137 16.36 13.14 15.27
N ALA A 138 17.61 12.67 15.19
CA ALA A 138 18.70 13.42 14.57
C ALA A 138 18.51 13.60 13.06
N ALA A 139 17.73 12.73 12.43
CA ALA A 139 17.28 12.86 11.04
C ALA A 139 16.03 13.75 10.88
N HIS A 140 15.57 14.39 11.95
CA HIS A 140 14.39 15.26 12.00
C HIS A 140 13.06 14.58 11.64
N LEU A 141 12.95 13.27 11.84
CA LEU A 141 11.68 12.58 11.64
C LEU A 141 10.70 12.90 12.79
N ASP A 142 9.48 13.27 12.43
CA ASP A 142 8.40 13.43 13.42
C ASP A 142 7.97 12.08 14.03
N TRP A 143 7.03 12.14 14.99
CA TRP A 143 6.58 10.94 15.71
C TRP A 143 5.98 9.87 14.80
N PHE A 144 5.15 10.25 13.82
CA PHE A 144 4.50 9.30 12.91
C PHE A 144 5.45 8.84 11.80
N GLU A 145 6.40 9.68 11.39
CA GLU A 145 7.48 9.31 10.48
C GLU A 145 8.42 8.28 11.11
N GLN A 146 8.72 8.39 12.41
CA GLN A 146 9.39 7.35 13.19
C GLN A 146 8.56 6.05 13.19
N GLY A 147 7.25 6.15 13.40
CA GLY A 147 6.32 5.02 13.30
C GLY A 147 6.37 4.32 11.93
N ASP A 148 6.41 5.08 10.85
CA ASP A 148 6.54 4.55 9.49
C ASP A 148 7.88 3.83 9.26
N VAL A 149 8.99 4.32 9.83
CA VAL A 149 10.28 3.61 9.77
C VAL A 149 10.22 2.27 10.51
N TRP A 150 9.66 2.25 11.74
CA TRP A 150 9.47 1.03 12.52
C TRP A 150 8.50 0.05 11.84
N SER A 151 7.45 0.57 11.22
CA SER A 151 6.49 -0.21 10.45
C SER A 151 7.13 -0.90 9.25
N LYS A 152 7.94 -0.18 8.46
CA LYS A 152 8.72 -0.80 7.37
C LYS A 152 9.74 -1.82 7.89
N ALA A 153 10.36 -1.56 9.04
CA ALA A 153 11.29 -2.51 9.65
C ALA A 153 10.56 -3.80 10.10
N ALA A 154 9.38 -3.67 10.68
CA ALA A 154 8.52 -4.81 11.05
C ALA A 154 8.11 -5.62 9.82
N ALA A 155 7.72 -4.97 8.72
CA ALA A 155 7.35 -5.64 7.48
C ALA A 155 8.50 -6.46 6.86
N LEU A 156 9.76 -6.05 7.04
CA LEU A 156 10.94 -6.78 6.58
C LEU A 156 11.35 -7.95 7.50
N ARG A 157 10.61 -8.18 8.60
CA ARG A 157 10.82 -9.27 9.57
C ARG A 157 9.49 -9.92 9.94
N PRO A 158 8.84 -10.67 9.02
CA PRO A 158 7.62 -11.38 9.34
C PRO A 158 7.89 -12.47 10.39
N GLY A 159 7.10 -12.50 11.46
CA GLY A 159 7.14 -13.50 12.52
C GLY A 159 6.14 -14.62 12.26
N THR A 160 6.29 -15.72 13.00
CA THR A 160 5.30 -16.81 13.06
C THR A 160 4.21 -16.45 14.08
N ASP A 161 2.95 -16.56 13.67
CA ASP A 161 1.74 -16.18 14.42
C ASP A 161 1.72 -16.66 15.88
N ALA A 162 1.77 -15.71 16.81
CA ALA A 162 1.15 -15.83 18.13
C ALA A 162 0.72 -14.42 18.59
N PRO A 163 -0.54 -14.22 19.05
CA PRO A 163 -0.98 -12.93 19.54
C PRO A 163 -0.23 -12.57 20.84
N LEU A 164 0.50 -11.45 20.85
CA LEU A 164 1.06 -10.85 22.07
C LEU A 164 -0.03 -10.18 22.94
N ALA A 165 -1.26 -10.71 22.94
CA ALA A 165 -2.44 -10.12 23.57
C ALA A 165 -2.31 -9.96 25.11
N GLY A 166 -1.33 -10.63 25.75
CA GLY A 166 -1.09 -10.55 27.19
C GLY A 166 0.13 -9.73 27.65
N LEU A 167 1.02 -9.31 26.75
CA LEU A 167 2.29 -8.60 27.08
C LEU A 167 2.19 -7.07 26.96
N SER A 168 1.07 -6.55 26.49
CA SER A 168 0.89 -5.16 26.01
C SER A 168 0.84 -4.09 27.13
N GLU A 169 0.24 -4.38 28.30
CA GLU A 169 -0.07 -3.34 29.30
C GLU A 169 1.16 -2.70 29.97
N SER A 170 2.29 -3.44 30.10
CA SER A 170 3.53 -2.92 30.70
C SER A 170 4.64 -2.61 29.69
N LEU A 171 4.63 -3.28 28.53
CA LEU A 171 5.68 -3.17 27.51
C LEU A 171 5.55 -1.88 26.68
N LEU A 172 4.34 -1.49 26.28
CA LEU A 172 4.14 -0.30 25.44
C LEU A 172 4.56 1.01 26.13
N PRO A 173 4.24 1.26 27.42
CA PRO A 173 4.75 2.44 28.13
C PRO A 173 6.28 2.46 28.26
N ALA A 174 6.90 1.31 28.53
CA ALA A 174 8.35 1.18 28.61
C ALA A 174 9.03 1.44 27.25
N MET A 175 8.45 0.91 26.18
CA MET A 175 8.91 1.11 24.81
C MET A 175 8.78 2.58 24.38
N ARG A 176 7.63 3.22 24.68
CA ARG A 176 7.43 4.66 24.46
C ARG A 176 8.47 5.49 25.20
N LYS A 177 8.79 5.13 26.44
CA LYS A 177 9.85 5.79 27.22
C LYS A 177 11.20 5.66 26.52
N LEU A 178 11.61 4.48 26.07
CA LEU A 178 12.87 4.29 25.33
C LEU A 178 12.91 5.13 24.04
N MET A 179 11.82 5.13 23.29
CA MET A 179 11.69 5.88 22.03
C MET A 179 11.72 7.40 22.20
N THR A 180 11.40 7.92 23.40
CA THR A 180 11.31 9.37 23.64
C THR A 180 12.40 9.90 24.57
N THR A 181 13.17 9.02 25.21
CA THR A 181 14.22 9.42 26.16
C THR A 181 15.36 10.13 25.44
N GLU A 182 15.84 11.22 26.04
CA GLU A 182 17.07 11.88 25.62
C GLU A 182 18.27 10.99 25.97
N ALA A 183 18.76 10.23 24.99
CA ALA A 183 19.72 9.15 25.22
C ALA A 183 21.03 9.65 25.88
N ARG A 184 21.50 10.87 25.56
CA ARG A 184 22.69 11.47 26.18
C ARG A 184 22.58 11.67 27.68
N SER A 185 21.36 11.85 28.21
CA SER A 185 21.12 11.97 29.66
C SER A 185 21.47 10.68 30.43
N LEU A 186 21.43 9.53 29.76
CA LEU A 186 21.73 8.21 30.32
C LEU A 186 23.23 7.90 30.37
N CYS A 187 24.08 8.74 29.78
CA CYS A 187 25.54 8.55 29.75
C CYS A 187 26.29 9.30 30.85
N ARG A 188 25.58 9.95 31.78
CA ARG A 188 26.22 10.62 32.92
C ARG A 188 26.79 9.58 33.90
N ALA A 189 27.80 9.99 34.68
CA ALA A 189 28.44 9.12 35.65
C ALA A 189 27.42 8.39 36.54
N GLY A 190 27.52 7.06 36.65
CA GLY A 190 26.63 6.22 37.45
C GLY A 190 25.22 6.01 36.88
N ARG A 191 24.99 6.34 35.60
CA ARG A 191 23.76 6.03 34.86
C ARG A 191 23.94 4.78 33.97
N PRO A 192 22.85 4.18 33.46
CA PRO A 192 22.90 2.89 32.77
C PRO A 192 23.79 2.82 31.51
N LEU A 193 24.18 3.97 30.93
CA LEU A 193 25.02 4.06 29.73
C LEU A 193 26.29 4.90 29.97
N ASP A 194 26.77 4.94 31.21
CA ASP A 194 28.07 5.55 31.54
C ASP A 194 29.18 5.00 30.63
N GLY A 195 30.02 5.88 30.08
CA GLY A 195 31.06 5.52 29.11
C GLY A 195 30.59 5.26 27.67
N HIS A 196 29.28 5.27 27.35
CA HIS A 196 28.76 4.94 26.01
C HIS A 196 28.28 6.15 25.19
N ALA A 197 28.63 7.38 25.59
CA ALA A 197 28.20 8.61 24.89
C ALA A 197 28.62 8.67 23.41
N LEU A 198 29.79 8.10 23.08
CA LEU A 198 30.28 8.06 21.70
C LEU A 198 29.43 7.15 20.79
N TRP A 199 28.81 6.10 21.36
CA TRP A 199 27.92 5.21 20.62
C TRP A 199 26.66 5.94 20.16
N ILE A 200 26.00 6.65 21.10
CA ILE A 200 24.82 7.47 20.81
C ILE A 200 25.18 8.55 19.78
N ALA A 201 26.31 9.22 19.98
CA ALA A 201 26.76 10.26 19.06
C ALA A 201 27.02 9.72 17.64
N ALA A 202 27.43 8.47 17.47
CA ALA A 202 27.59 7.86 16.15
C ALA A 202 26.25 7.73 15.41
N PHE A 203 25.20 7.24 16.09
CA PHE A 203 23.85 7.13 15.52
C PHE A 203 23.24 8.50 15.21
N GLU A 204 23.42 9.48 16.09
CA GLU A 204 22.96 10.85 15.84
C GLU A 204 23.69 11.50 14.66
N ARG A 205 25.01 11.32 14.54
CA ARG A 205 25.78 11.81 13.38
C ARG A 205 25.30 11.18 12.08
N ALA A 206 25.03 9.86 12.07
CA ALA A 206 24.49 9.18 10.90
C ALA A 206 23.11 9.74 10.52
N GLY A 207 22.20 9.90 11.49
CA GLY A 207 20.88 10.50 11.26
C GLY A 207 20.97 11.91 10.67
N ALA A 208 21.79 12.78 11.26
CA ALA A 208 22.01 14.14 10.77
C ALA A 208 22.65 14.18 9.38
N ALA A 209 23.58 13.27 9.09
CA ALA A 209 24.18 13.15 7.77
C ALA A 209 23.14 12.74 6.71
N LEU A 210 22.28 11.77 7.02
CA LEU A 210 21.20 11.34 6.12
C LEU A 210 20.18 12.44 5.88
N ALA A 211 19.77 13.19 6.91
CA ALA A 211 18.87 14.33 6.75
C ALA A 211 19.47 15.43 5.87
N ARG A 212 20.76 15.72 6.04
CA ARG A 212 21.47 16.68 5.18
C ARG A 212 21.50 16.21 3.73
N LEU A 213 21.82 14.93 3.48
CA LEU A 213 21.83 14.36 2.13
C LEU A 213 20.42 14.37 1.51
N ALA A 214 19.38 14.09 2.29
CA ALA A 214 17.99 14.18 1.84
C ALA A 214 17.62 15.61 1.44
N ALA A 215 17.95 16.61 2.27
CA ALA A 215 17.69 18.02 1.99
C ALA A 215 18.45 18.54 0.77
N GLN A 216 19.60 17.94 0.45
CA GLN A 216 20.42 18.27 -0.72
C GLN A 216 20.00 17.50 -1.99
N GLY A 217 19.02 16.59 -1.89
CA GLY A 217 18.61 15.74 -3.02
C GLY A 217 19.67 14.69 -3.43
N GLU A 218 20.60 14.36 -2.52
CA GLU A 218 21.71 13.42 -2.79
C GLU A 218 21.37 11.96 -2.43
N LEU A 219 20.20 11.71 -1.83
CA LEU A 219 19.73 10.35 -1.58
C LEU A 219 19.03 9.75 -2.81
N THR A 220 19.41 8.52 -3.18
CA THR A 220 18.74 7.77 -4.26
C THR A 220 17.46 7.06 -3.79
N ARG A 221 17.20 7.03 -2.48
CA ARG A 221 15.99 6.48 -1.84
C ARG A 221 15.46 7.47 -0.81
N GLY A 222 14.15 7.41 -0.52
CA GLY A 222 13.56 8.25 0.52
C GLY A 222 14.24 8.05 1.88
N LEU A 223 14.41 9.13 2.64
CA LEU A 223 15.10 9.17 3.94
C LEU A 223 14.62 8.06 4.90
N ARG A 224 13.30 7.88 5.02
CA ARG A 224 12.69 6.84 5.87
C ARG A 224 13.06 5.42 5.42
N ALA A 225 13.09 5.16 4.12
CA ALA A 225 13.48 3.84 3.58
C ALA A 225 14.97 3.53 3.84
N VAL A 226 15.84 4.53 3.74
CA VAL A 226 17.26 4.40 4.09
C VAL A 226 17.44 4.12 5.58
N ILE A 227 16.76 4.87 6.46
CA ILE A 227 16.82 4.65 7.91
C ILE A 227 16.23 3.28 8.30
N THR A 228 15.15 2.82 7.64
CA THR A 228 14.64 1.45 7.82
C THR A 228 15.73 0.42 7.52
N HIS A 229 16.54 0.62 6.48
CA HIS A 229 17.63 -0.28 6.17
C HIS A 229 18.69 -0.29 7.30
N HIS A 230 18.98 0.86 7.89
CA HIS A 230 19.82 0.95 9.10
C HIS A 230 19.24 0.23 10.32
N VAL A 231 17.91 0.28 10.53
CA VAL A 231 17.22 -0.46 11.61
C VAL A 231 17.48 -1.96 11.48
N ILE A 232 17.24 -2.51 10.29
CA ILE A 232 17.45 -3.94 10.00
C ILE A 232 18.93 -4.32 10.15
N PHE A 233 19.81 -3.49 9.58
CA PHE A 233 21.23 -3.79 9.56
C PHE A 233 21.83 -3.75 10.97
N HIS A 234 21.46 -2.77 11.79
CA HIS A 234 21.89 -2.70 13.18
C HIS A 234 21.34 -3.84 14.02
N ALA A 235 20.06 -4.20 13.90
CA ALA A 235 19.49 -5.33 14.64
C ALA A 235 20.20 -6.66 14.33
N ASN A 236 20.53 -6.88 13.05
CA ASN A 236 21.35 -8.01 12.62
C ASN A 236 22.76 -7.96 13.24
N ARG A 237 23.42 -6.79 13.29
CA ARG A 237 24.75 -6.62 13.89
C ARG A 237 24.76 -6.81 15.40
N ALA A 238 23.73 -6.31 16.07
CA ALA A 238 23.51 -6.49 17.51
C ALA A 238 23.30 -7.97 17.88
N GLY A 239 22.98 -8.82 16.90
CA GLY A 239 22.80 -10.25 17.06
C GLY A 239 21.43 -10.63 17.61
N LEU A 240 20.44 -9.77 17.38
CA LEU A 240 19.06 -10.01 17.77
C LEU A 240 18.47 -11.13 16.89
N PRO A 241 17.90 -12.20 17.47
CA PRO A 241 17.14 -13.22 16.74
C PRO A 241 16.03 -12.62 15.88
N ALA A 242 15.69 -13.25 14.76
CA ALA A 242 14.65 -12.75 13.85
C ALA A 242 13.28 -12.62 14.53
N ALA A 243 12.93 -13.55 15.42
CA ALA A 243 11.70 -13.49 16.22
C ALA A 243 11.67 -12.28 17.17
N ASP A 244 12.81 -11.98 17.81
CA ASP A 244 12.94 -10.81 18.70
C ASP A 244 12.90 -9.51 17.89
N GLN A 245 13.50 -9.48 16.70
CA GLN A 245 13.40 -8.34 15.78
C GLN A 245 11.94 -8.09 15.37
N HIS A 246 11.20 -9.15 15.03
CA HIS A 246 9.77 -9.04 14.73
C HIS A 246 8.99 -8.44 15.91
N ALA A 247 9.11 -9.02 17.10
CA ALA A 247 8.41 -8.55 18.29
C ALA A 247 8.79 -7.10 18.65
N LEU A 248 10.07 -6.74 18.54
CA LEU A 248 10.59 -5.40 18.84
C LEU A 248 10.07 -4.34 17.86
N PHE A 249 10.13 -4.62 16.56
CA PHE A 249 9.67 -3.68 15.52
C PHE A 249 8.16 -3.56 15.52
N HIS A 250 7.44 -4.66 15.76
CA HIS A 250 5.99 -4.60 15.93
C HIS A 250 5.62 -3.78 17.16
N SER A 251 6.24 -4.01 18.31
CA SER A 251 5.94 -3.26 19.55
C SER A 251 6.25 -1.75 19.43
N THR A 252 7.33 -1.38 18.74
CA THR A 252 7.67 0.04 18.48
C THR A 252 6.72 0.69 17.47
N ARG A 253 6.27 -0.04 16.44
CA ARG A 253 5.17 0.40 15.56
C ARG A 253 3.90 0.62 16.38
N GLU A 254 3.51 -0.34 17.21
CA GLU A 254 2.30 -0.31 18.05
C GLU A 254 2.24 0.89 19.00
N VAL A 255 3.39 1.27 19.59
CA VAL A 255 3.50 2.48 20.42
C VAL A 255 3.12 3.76 19.67
N VAL A 256 3.39 3.81 18.36
CA VAL A 256 3.16 4.99 17.52
C VAL A 256 1.80 4.93 16.83
N MET A 257 1.40 3.74 16.35
CA MET A 257 0.26 3.53 15.46
C MET A 257 -0.98 2.93 16.14
N GLY A 258 -0.84 2.28 17.30
CA GLY A 258 -1.92 1.63 18.06
C GLY A 258 -2.24 0.18 17.64
N SER A 259 -2.90 -0.58 18.55
CA SER A 259 -3.20 -2.03 18.41
C SER A 259 -4.17 -2.35 17.28
N SER A 260 -3.71 -3.24 16.39
CA SER A 260 -4.48 -3.88 15.32
C SER A 260 -5.46 -4.97 15.77
N ASP A 261 -5.69 -5.18 17.07
CA ASP A 261 -6.71 -6.14 17.55
C ASP A 261 -8.15 -5.63 17.34
N ASN A 262 -8.62 -5.72 16.09
CA ASN A 262 -10.04 -5.72 15.75
C ASN A 262 -10.25 -6.31 14.34
N THR A 263 -10.03 -7.62 14.21
CA THR A 263 -10.64 -8.43 13.16
C THR A 263 -11.18 -9.72 13.76
N ALA A 264 -12.44 -10.00 13.42
CA ALA A 264 -13.29 -11.03 13.98
C ALA A 264 -12.70 -12.44 13.82
N SER A 265 -12.88 -13.26 14.86
CA SER A 265 -12.73 -14.71 14.83
C SER A 265 -13.35 -15.30 13.57
N ALA A 266 -12.54 -16.06 12.84
CA ALA A 266 -13.03 -17.11 11.95
C ALA A 266 -13.98 -18.00 12.76
N ALA A 267 -15.25 -18.01 12.38
CA ALA A 267 -16.21 -18.96 12.91
C ALA A 267 -15.77 -20.36 12.51
N ALA A 268 -15.55 -21.19 13.54
CA ALA A 268 -15.37 -22.62 13.42
C ALA A 268 -16.61 -23.23 12.74
N ASN A 269 -16.41 -23.85 11.57
CA ASN A 269 -17.32 -24.86 11.08
C ASN A 269 -16.67 -26.23 11.28
N ASP A 270 -17.29 -26.95 12.20
CA ASP A 270 -17.14 -28.36 12.51
C ASP A 270 -17.44 -29.22 11.26
N SER A 271 -16.49 -30.05 10.84
CA SER A 271 -16.81 -31.33 10.21
C SER A 271 -15.64 -32.29 10.38
N GLY A 272 -15.94 -33.42 11.01
CA GLY A 272 -15.00 -34.41 11.48
C GLY A 272 -14.19 -35.08 10.38
N ALA A 273 -12.98 -35.46 10.77
CA ALA A 273 -12.13 -36.37 10.05
C ALA A 273 -12.81 -37.72 9.85
N ASP A 274 -12.71 -38.25 8.63
CA ASP A 274 -12.62 -39.69 8.40
C ASP A 274 -11.51 -39.98 7.37
N SER A 275 -10.80 -41.06 7.64
CA SER A 275 -9.47 -41.40 7.16
C SER A 275 -9.38 -41.93 5.73
N VAL A 276 -8.32 -41.50 5.04
CA VAL A 276 -7.41 -42.21 4.10
C VAL A 276 -7.88 -43.54 3.48
N SER A 277 -7.94 -43.62 2.15
CA SER A 277 -7.07 -44.55 1.39
C SER A 277 -7.03 -44.34 -0.14
N ALA A 278 -5.84 -44.70 -0.65
CA ALA A 278 -5.50 -45.20 -1.98
C ALA A 278 -4.86 -44.22 -2.98
N VAL A 279 -3.54 -44.38 -3.10
CA VAL A 279 -2.69 -43.96 -4.22
C VAL A 279 -3.18 -44.65 -5.49
N THR A 280 -3.33 -43.90 -6.58
CA THR A 280 -3.18 -44.45 -7.93
C THR A 280 -2.42 -43.45 -8.77
N THR A 281 -1.23 -43.86 -9.17
CA THR A 281 -0.36 -43.21 -10.14
C THR A 281 -1.02 -43.31 -11.51
N ASP A 282 -1.43 -42.18 -12.09
CA ASP A 282 -1.21 -41.84 -13.50
C ASP A 282 -1.87 -40.50 -13.85
N THR A 283 -1.12 -39.68 -14.60
CA THR A 283 -1.52 -38.68 -15.60
C THR A 283 -1.07 -37.24 -15.31
N LEU A 284 0.01 -36.85 -16.00
CA LEU A 284 0.60 -35.51 -16.11
C LEU A 284 -0.23 -34.53 -16.98
N THR A 285 -1.58 -34.59 -16.97
CA THR A 285 -2.43 -33.71 -17.82
C THR A 285 -3.64 -33.08 -17.13
N THR A 286 -3.86 -33.29 -15.82
CA THR A 286 -5.08 -32.87 -15.11
C THR A 286 -5.18 -31.36 -14.79
N PRO A 287 -4.09 -30.64 -14.42
CA PRO A 287 -4.21 -29.24 -13.97
C PRO A 287 -4.69 -28.25 -15.04
N ASP A 288 -4.21 -28.39 -16.29
CA ASP A 288 -4.52 -27.43 -17.36
C ASP A 288 -5.95 -27.58 -17.89
N ALA A 289 -6.48 -28.81 -17.94
CA ALA A 289 -7.86 -29.08 -18.36
C ALA A 289 -8.89 -28.50 -17.36
N ASP A 290 -8.59 -28.57 -16.06
CA ASP A 290 -9.42 -27.94 -15.03
C ASP A 290 -9.35 -26.40 -15.10
N ALA A 291 -8.17 -25.84 -15.36
CA ALA A 291 -7.98 -24.41 -15.51
C ALA A 291 -8.75 -23.84 -16.71
N GLU A 292 -8.73 -24.54 -17.85
CA GLU A 292 -9.48 -24.15 -19.05
C GLU A 292 -10.99 -24.19 -18.81
N ARG A 293 -11.50 -25.24 -18.15
CA ARG A 293 -12.92 -25.36 -17.81
C ARG A 293 -13.39 -24.21 -16.91
N LEU A 294 -12.65 -23.91 -15.84
CA LEU A 294 -12.97 -22.82 -14.91
C LEU A 294 -12.90 -21.44 -15.59
N ARG A 295 -11.88 -21.21 -16.43
CA ARG A 295 -11.77 -19.99 -17.24
C ARG A 295 -12.99 -19.79 -18.13
N ASN A 296 -13.39 -20.82 -18.87
CA ASN A 296 -14.53 -20.72 -19.78
C ASN A 296 -15.85 -20.48 -19.04
N ALA A 297 -16.07 -21.15 -17.90
CA ALA A 297 -17.23 -20.93 -17.06
C ALA A 297 -17.29 -19.49 -16.50
N LEU A 298 -16.16 -18.95 -16.05
CA LEU A 298 -16.07 -17.55 -15.62
C LEU A 298 -16.42 -16.59 -16.77
N VAL A 299 -15.89 -16.81 -17.97
CA VAL A 299 -16.20 -15.94 -19.12
C VAL A 299 -17.68 -16.02 -19.50
N ASP A 300 -18.30 -17.20 -19.44
CA ASP A 300 -19.74 -17.36 -19.67
C ASP A 300 -20.56 -16.55 -18.65
N GLN A 301 -20.16 -16.56 -17.38
CA GLN A 301 -20.77 -15.74 -16.33
C GLN A 301 -20.63 -14.23 -16.65
N ILE A 302 -19.42 -13.76 -16.95
CA ILE A 302 -19.14 -12.35 -17.28
C ILE A 302 -20.01 -11.87 -18.45
N LYS A 303 -20.21 -12.72 -19.46
CA LYS A 303 -21.08 -12.41 -20.61
C LYS A 303 -22.55 -12.33 -20.22
N ALA A 304 -23.02 -13.26 -19.38
CA ALA A 304 -24.40 -13.25 -18.89
C ALA A 304 -24.70 -11.99 -18.05
N GLU A 305 -23.69 -11.43 -17.38
CA GLU A 305 -23.75 -10.16 -16.64
C GLU A 305 -23.71 -8.92 -17.56
N GLY A 306 -23.51 -9.09 -18.88
CA GLY A 306 -23.52 -8.00 -19.87
C GLY A 306 -22.15 -7.35 -20.12
N HIS A 307 -21.06 -7.98 -19.69
CA HIS A 307 -19.68 -7.56 -19.93
C HIS A 307 -19.02 -8.45 -20.99
N ALA A 308 -17.78 -8.12 -21.41
CA ALA A 308 -17.10 -8.79 -22.52
C ALA A 308 -17.99 -8.82 -23.79
N ARG A 309 -18.54 -7.64 -24.13
CA ARG A 309 -19.59 -7.48 -25.14
C ARG A 309 -19.07 -7.67 -26.56
N THR A 310 -17.76 -7.56 -26.75
CA THR A 310 -17.10 -7.75 -28.04
C THR A 310 -16.49 -9.15 -28.14
N PRO A 311 -16.54 -9.82 -29.31
CA PRO A 311 -15.89 -11.11 -29.53
C PRO A 311 -14.40 -11.09 -29.20
N GLU A 312 -13.73 -9.95 -29.43
CA GLU A 312 -12.31 -9.76 -29.18
C GLU A 312 -11.99 -9.80 -27.68
N VAL A 313 -12.76 -9.08 -26.85
CA VAL A 313 -12.59 -9.10 -25.38
C VAL A 313 -12.94 -10.46 -24.80
N GLU A 314 -14.02 -11.10 -25.26
CA GLU A 314 -14.34 -12.47 -24.88
C GLU A 314 -13.17 -13.42 -25.19
N ASN A 315 -12.65 -13.36 -26.42
CA ASN A 315 -11.56 -14.23 -26.87
C ASN A 315 -10.29 -14.00 -26.05
N ALA A 316 -9.95 -12.76 -25.71
CA ALA A 316 -8.82 -12.44 -24.84
C ALA A 316 -8.97 -13.11 -23.46
N LEU A 317 -10.14 -12.99 -22.82
CA LEU A 317 -10.40 -13.59 -21.51
C LEU A 317 -10.39 -15.13 -21.55
N ARG A 318 -10.82 -15.74 -22.66
CA ARG A 318 -10.75 -17.21 -22.86
C ARG A 318 -9.34 -17.70 -23.17
N THR A 319 -8.45 -16.84 -23.65
CA THR A 319 -7.10 -17.24 -24.06
C THR A 319 -6.08 -17.04 -22.96
N VAL A 320 -6.07 -15.86 -22.32
CA VAL A 320 -5.04 -15.50 -21.34
C VAL A 320 -5.24 -16.28 -20.03
N PRO A 321 -4.24 -17.06 -19.56
CA PRO A 321 -4.41 -17.93 -18.41
C PRO A 321 -4.26 -17.15 -17.09
N ARG A 322 -5.35 -16.56 -16.58
CA ARG A 322 -5.35 -15.72 -15.36
C ARG A 322 -4.61 -16.34 -14.17
N HIS A 323 -4.76 -17.64 -13.94
CA HIS A 323 -4.09 -18.37 -12.86
C HIS A 323 -2.55 -18.30 -12.89
N ARG A 324 -1.94 -18.08 -14.07
CA ARG A 324 -0.48 -17.90 -14.19
C ARG A 324 0.00 -16.53 -13.71
N PHE A 325 -0.91 -15.56 -13.57
CA PHE A 325 -0.64 -14.22 -13.06
C PHE A 325 -0.96 -14.08 -11.56
N VAL A 326 -1.54 -15.11 -10.94
CA VAL A 326 -1.81 -15.17 -9.50
C VAL A 326 -1.42 -16.55 -8.96
N PRO A 327 -0.12 -16.94 -9.05
CA PRO A 327 0.31 -18.31 -8.80
C PRO A 327 0.07 -18.80 -7.36
N ASP A 328 -0.03 -17.88 -6.40
CA ASP A 328 -0.29 -18.20 -4.99
C ASP A 328 -1.79 -18.40 -4.68
N ALA A 329 -2.69 -18.08 -5.62
CA ALA A 329 -4.13 -18.25 -5.44
C ALA A 329 -4.57 -19.66 -5.86
N PRO A 330 -5.47 -20.32 -5.09
CA PRO A 330 -6.14 -21.52 -5.57
C PRO A 330 -6.80 -21.29 -6.93
N LEU A 331 -6.81 -22.31 -7.78
CA LEU A 331 -7.37 -22.22 -9.14
C LEU A 331 -8.82 -21.75 -9.16
N THR A 332 -9.61 -22.14 -8.16
CA THR A 332 -11.00 -21.70 -7.96
C THR A 332 -11.10 -20.21 -7.68
N ASP A 333 -10.15 -19.65 -6.94
CA ASP A 333 -10.13 -18.23 -6.56
C ASP A 333 -9.62 -17.39 -7.72
N ALA A 334 -8.62 -17.89 -8.46
CA ALA A 334 -8.12 -17.26 -9.68
C ALA A 334 -9.22 -17.07 -10.74
N TYR A 335 -10.19 -18.00 -10.79
CA TYR A 335 -11.34 -17.96 -11.70
C TYR A 335 -12.69 -17.66 -11.02
N ALA A 336 -12.67 -17.17 -9.79
CA ALA A 336 -13.85 -16.55 -9.19
C ALA A 336 -14.06 -15.15 -9.78
N ASN A 337 -15.31 -14.72 -9.92
CA ASN A 337 -15.61 -13.32 -10.29
C ASN A 337 -15.42 -12.38 -9.08
N ALA A 338 -14.22 -12.39 -8.51
CA ALA A 338 -13.81 -11.62 -7.34
C ALA A 338 -12.37 -11.12 -7.51
N PRO A 339 -11.97 -10.02 -6.85
CA PRO A 339 -10.57 -9.61 -6.84
C PRO A 339 -9.72 -10.59 -6.03
N VAL A 340 -8.47 -10.78 -6.44
CA VAL A 340 -7.46 -11.51 -5.66
C VAL A 340 -6.47 -10.50 -5.11
N ASN A 341 -6.41 -10.35 -3.79
CA ASN A 341 -5.48 -9.44 -3.14
C ASN A 341 -4.06 -9.99 -3.27
N ILE A 342 -3.13 -9.19 -3.80
CA ILE A 342 -1.75 -9.62 -4.08
C ILE A 342 -0.72 -8.86 -3.24
N LYS A 343 -1.12 -7.72 -2.65
CA LYS A 343 -0.26 -6.93 -1.78
C LYS A 343 -1.09 -6.28 -0.69
N TYR A 344 -0.53 -6.26 0.51
CA TYR A 344 -1.12 -5.63 1.68
C TYR A 344 -0.16 -4.54 2.19
N ASP A 345 -0.71 -3.45 2.70
CA ASP A 345 0.07 -2.53 3.51
C ASP A 345 0.31 -3.10 4.91
N THR A 346 1.01 -2.31 5.69
CA THR A 346 1.45 -2.62 7.04
C THR A 346 0.32 -2.81 8.04
N ASP A 347 -0.91 -2.43 7.68
CA ASP A 347 -2.10 -2.53 8.52
C ASP A 347 -3.03 -3.66 8.04
N GLY A 348 -2.57 -4.51 7.11
CA GLY A 348 -3.34 -5.59 6.51
C GLY A 348 -4.39 -5.11 5.49
N THR A 349 -4.39 -3.82 5.14
CA THR A 349 -5.27 -3.32 4.09
C THR A 349 -4.68 -3.73 2.75
N SER A 350 -5.48 -4.35 1.88
CA SER A 350 -5.00 -4.63 0.53
C SER A 350 -4.64 -3.30 -0.14
N ILE A 351 -3.47 -3.26 -0.77
CA ILE A 351 -2.98 -2.10 -1.52
C ILE A 351 -2.67 -2.40 -2.98
N SER A 352 -2.76 -3.67 -3.37
CA SER A 352 -2.83 -4.10 -4.75
C SER A 352 -3.64 -5.39 -4.83
N CYS A 353 -4.41 -5.54 -5.90
CA CYS A 353 -5.16 -6.74 -6.19
C CYS A 353 -5.22 -6.97 -7.70
N ALA A 354 -5.26 -8.24 -8.10
CA ALA A 354 -5.75 -8.60 -9.43
C ALA A 354 -7.26 -8.29 -9.45
N SER A 355 -7.67 -7.30 -10.23
CA SER A 355 -9.04 -6.78 -10.23
C SER A 355 -10.08 -7.84 -10.58
N GLN A 356 -11.32 -7.61 -10.15
CA GLN A 356 -12.47 -8.47 -10.46
C GLN A 356 -12.61 -8.67 -11.99
N PRO A 357 -12.73 -9.91 -12.48
CA PRO A 357 -12.79 -10.21 -13.92
C PRO A 357 -13.89 -9.45 -14.70
N SER A 358 -15.09 -9.31 -14.16
CA SER A 358 -16.17 -8.54 -14.82
C SER A 358 -15.82 -7.06 -14.99
N VAL A 359 -15.15 -6.45 -14.00
CA VAL A 359 -14.67 -5.06 -14.08
C VAL A 359 -13.55 -4.91 -15.11
N VAL A 360 -12.63 -5.89 -15.18
CA VAL A 360 -11.61 -5.93 -16.23
C VAL A 360 -12.26 -5.98 -17.61
N ALA A 361 -13.20 -6.90 -17.83
CA ALA A 361 -13.93 -7.02 -19.09
C ALA A 361 -14.67 -5.73 -19.47
N LEU A 362 -15.35 -5.11 -18.50
CA LEU A 362 -16.03 -3.82 -18.67
C LEU A 362 -15.08 -2.71 -19.16
N MET A 363 -13.91 -2.60 -18.55
CA MET A 363 -12.95 -1.56 -18.91
C MET A 363 -12.21 -1.85 -20.21
N LEU A 364 -12.01 -3.12 -20.58
CA LEU A 364 -11.50 -3.50 -21.89
C LEU A 364 -12.52 -3.18 -23.01
N ASP A 365 -13.81 -3.42 -22.76
CA ASP A 365 -14.88 -2.97 -23.66
C ASP A 365 -14.91 -1.43 -23.80
N GLN A 366 -14.63 -0.69 -22.71
CA GLN A 366 -14.50 0.77 -22.75
C GLN A 366 -13.24 1.23 -23.49
N LEU A 367 -12.15 0.46 -23.39
CA LEU A 367 -10.87 0.77 -24.02
C LEU A 367 -10.95 0.72 -25.54
N GLN A 368 -11.70 -0.25 -26.08
CA GLN A 368 -11.85 -0.48 -27.52
C GLN A 368 -10.49 -0.57 -28.24
N ALA A 369 -9.52 -1.28 -27.64
CA ALA A 369 -8.19 -1.49 -28.21
C ALA A 369 -8.29 -2.15 -29.59
N GLN A 370 -7.51 -1.67 -30.54
CA GLN A 370 -7.45 -2.17 -31.91
C GLN A 370 -6.10 -2.84 -32.20
N PRO A 371 -6.05 -3.80 -33.15
CA PRO A 371 -4.79 -4.37 -33.60
C PRO A 371 -3.78 -3.30 -34.06
N GLY A 372 -2.53 -3.44 -33.65
CA GLY A 372 -1.44 -2.50 -33.97
C GLY A 372 -1.34 -1.26 -33.08
N GLU A 373 -2.30 -1.03 -32.17
CA GLU A 373 -2.27 0.16 -31.30
C GLU A 373 -1.18 0.09 -30.22
N ARG A 374 -0.71 1.27 -29.82
CA ARG A 374 0.18 1.49 -28.67
C ARG A 374 -0.66 1.90 -27.46
N ILE A 375 -0.60 1.12 -26.40
CA ILE A 375 -1.42 1.30 -25.21
C ILE A 375 -0.53 1.56 -24.00
N LEU A 376 -0.89 2.56 -23.19
CA LEU A 376 -0.33 2.75 -21.86
C LEU A 376 -1.32 2.28 -20.80
N GLU A 377 -0.88 1.37 -19.95
CA GLU A 377 -1.56 0.96 -18.74
C GLU A 377 -0.90 1.57 -17.49
N LEU A 378 -1.72 2.06 -16.56
CA LEU A 378 -1.28 2.63 -15.28
C LEU A 378 -1.83 1.80 -14.12
N GLY A 379 -0.97 1.03 -13.47
CA GLY A 379 -1.31 0.05 -12.43
C GLY A 379 -1.03 -1.39 -12.89
N ALA A 380 0.23 -1.72 -13.16
CA ALA A 380 0.62 -3.02 -13.72
C ALA A 380 0.17 -4.20 -12.85
N GLY A 381 0.23 -4.08 -11.51
CA GLY A 381 -0.19 -5.13 -10.59
C GLY A 381 0.46 -6.47 -10.90
N THR A 382 -0.33 -7.48 -11.27
CA THR A 382 0.20 -8.81 -11.65
C THR A 382 0.70 -8.92 -13.09
N GLY A 383 0.40 -7.94 -13.95
CA GLY A 383 0.61 -8.01 -15.41
C GLY A 383 -0.54 -8.66 -16.19
N TYR A 384 -1.60 -9.16 -15.52
CA TYR A 384 -2.71 -9.86 -16.20
C TYR A 384 -3.47 -8.98 -17.20
N ASN A 385 -3.81 -7.74 -16.80
CA ASN A 385 -4.55 -6.85 -17.69
C ASN A 385 -3.67 -6.36 -18.85
N ALA A 386 -2.37 -6.10 -18.62
CA ALA A 386 -1.40 -5.88 -19.68
C ALA A 386 -1.38 -7.01 -20.72
N ALA A 387 -1.40 -8.27 -20.28
CA ALA A 387 -1.45 -9.44 -21.16
C ALA A 387 -2.75 -9.52 -21.98
N LEU A 388 -3.91 -9.20 -21.37
CA LEU A 388 -5.18 -9.10 -22.09
C LEU A 388 -5.13 -8.02 -23.17
N ILE A 389 -4.62 -6.83 -22.85
CA ILE A 389 -4.46 -5.74 -23.81
C ILE A 389 -3.48 -6.15 -24.93
N ALA A 390 -2.38 -6.80 -24.59
CA ALA A 390 -1.39 -7.29 -25.54
C ALA A 390 -1.95 -8.30 -26.53
N HIS A 391 -2.86 -9.16 -26.07
CA HIS A 391 -3.63 -10.07 -26.92
C HIS A 391 -4.57 -9.31 -27.87
N LEU A 392 -5.25 -8.25 -27.38
CA LEU A 392 -6.18 -7.44 -28.17
C LEU A 392 -5.48 -6.64 -29.29
N VAL A 393 -4.32 -6.04 -28.98
CA VAL A 393 -3.57 -5.26 -29.98
C VAL A 393 -2.73 -6.12 -30.92
N GLY A 394 -2.58 -7.42 -30.61
CA GLY A 394 -1.85 -8.37 -31.44
C GLY A 394 -0.34 -8.11 -31.52
N PRO A 395 0.39 -8.90 -32.32
CA PRO A 395 1.85 -8.89 -32.35
C PRO A 395 2.45 -7.59 -32.90
N ASP A 396 1.70 -6.84 -33.71
CA ASP A 396 2.13 -5.55 -34.27
C ASP A 396 1.86 -4.36 -33.33
N GLY A 397 1.06 -4.57 -32.28
CA GLY A 397 0.78 -3.58 -31.24
C GLY A 397 1.77 -3.66 -30.09
N HIS A 398 1.71 -2.67 -29.18
CA HIS A 398 2.61 -2.62 -28.04
C HIS A 398 1.92 -2.10 -26.78
N VAL A 399 2.19 -2.72 -25.64
CA VAL A 399 1.67 -2.28 -24.33
C VAL A 399 2.82 -1.84 -23.44
N THR A 400 2.79 -0.61 -22.98
CA THR A 400 3.59 -0.16 -21.84
C THR A 400 2.73 -0.24 -20.59
N THR A 401 3.18 -0.91 -19.53
CA THR A 401 2.47 -0.97 -18.24
C THR A 401 3.36 -0.47 -17.12
N ILE A 402 2.80 0.35 -16.22
CA ILE A 402 3.56 1.05 -15.18
C ILE A 402 3.02 0.71 -13.80
N ASP A 403 3.92 0.45 -12.86
CA ASP A 403 3.60 0.46 -11.43
C ASP A 403 4.71 1.20 -10.65
N VAL A 404 4.38 1.74 -9.47
CA VAL A 404 5.33 2.45 -8.61
C VAL A 404 6.14 1.48 -7.75
N ASP A 405 5.60 0.29 -7.52
CA ASP A 405 6.16 -0.74 -6.66
C ASP A 405 7.02 -1.71 -7.48
N ASP A 406 8.33 -1.69 -7.22
CA ASP A 406 9.32 -2.48 -7.99
C ASP A 406 9.07 -3.99 -7.92
N ASP A 407 8.62 -4.50 -6.76
CA ASP A 407 8.26 -5.91 -6.57
C ASP A 407 7.07 -6.34 -7.44
N LEU A 408 6.07 -5.45 -7.62
CA LEU A 408 4.95 -5.70 -8.53
C LEU A 408 5.39 -5.72 -9.98
N VAL A 409 6.28 -4.79 -10.38
CA VAL A 409 6.81 -4.75 -11.74
C VAL A 409 7.64 -5.99 -12.07
N GLU A 410 8.51 -6.44 -11.16
CA GLU A 410 9.27 -7.68 -11.34
C GLU A 410 8.36 -8.91 -11.44
N GLY A 411 7.34 -9.00 -10.59
CA GLY A 411 6.31 -10.04 -10.69
C GLY A 411 5.59 -10.03 -12.03
N ALA A 412 5.14 -8.86 -12.49
CA ALA A 412 4.50 -8.70 -13.80
C ALA A 412 5.42 -9.12 -14.95
N ARG A 413 6.71 -8.73 -14.93
CA ARG A 413 7.71 -9.16 -15.93
C ARG A 413 7.85 -10.67 -15.97
N ALA A 414 7.93 -11.32 -14.80
CA ALA A 414 8.04 -12.77 -14.71
C ALA A 414 6.80 -13.48 -15.28
N HIS A 415 5.58 -13.05 -14.91
CA HIS A 415 4.35 -13.66 -15.43
C HIS A 415 4.18 -13.45 -16.94
N LEU A 416 4.48 -12.26 -17.45
CA LEU A 416 4.42 -11.96 -18.89
C LEU A 416 5.41 -12.81 -19.68
N ALA A 417 6.62 -12.99 -19.18
CA ALA A 417 7.62 -13.86 -19.79
C ALA A 417 7.21 -15.34 -19.76
N ASP A 418 6.70 -15.84 -18.63
CA ASP A 418 6.22 -17.23 -18.49
C ASP A 418 5.07 -17.54 -19.45
N THR A 419 4.21 -16.56 -19.71
CA THR A 419 3.05 -16.69 -20.60
C THR A 419 3.34 -16.33 -22.06
N GLY A 420 4.59 -15.96 -22.39
CA GLY A 420 5.05 -15.73 -23.77
C GLY A 420 4.68 -14.38 -24.37
N PHE A 421 4.20 -13.41 -23.58
CA PHE A 421 3.90 -12.07 -24.07
C PHE A 421 5.19 -11.26 -24.23
N THR A 422 5.54 -10.97 -25.49
CA THR A 422 6.78 -10.26 -25.85
C THR A 422 6.55 -8.81 -26.27
N ASN A 423 5.30 -8.44 -26.55
CA ASN A 423 4.87 -7.10 -26.94
C ASN A 423 4.43 -6.23 -25.74
N VAL A 424 4.87 -6.56 -24.53
CA VAL A 424 4.58 -5.81 -23.29
C VAL A 424 5.87 -5.36 -22.62
N GLN A 425 5.93 -4.09 -22.23
CA GLN A 425 7.01 -3.51 -21.44
C GLN A 425 6.47 -3.04 -20.09
N ALA A 426 6.85 -3.74 -19.00
CA ALA A 426 6.54 -3.32 -17.63
C ALA A 426 7.65 -2.43 -17.06
N LEU A 427 7.30 -1.30 -16.41
CA LEU A 427 8.24 -0.28 -15.93
C LEU A 427 7.93 0.19 -14.49
N THR A 428 8.98 0.31 -13.66
CA THR A 428 8.91 0.92 -12.32
C THR A 428 8.99 2.45 -12.43
N ARG A 429 7.84 3.12 -12.37
CA ARG A 429 7.68 4.58 -12.57
C ARG A 429 6.44 5.08 -11.81
N ASP A 430 6.37 6.39 -11.60
CA ASP A 430 5.14 7.04 -11.12
C ASP A 430 4.13 7.12 -12.27
N GLY A 431 3.06 6.33 -12.18
CA GLY A 431 2.00 6.27 -13.19
C GLY A 431 1.26 7.60 -13.40
N ALA A 432 1.26 8.51 -12.41
CA ALA A 432 0.65 9.83 -12.59
C ALA A 432 1.39 10.71 -13.61
N LEU A 433 2.68 10.42 -13.87
CA LEU A 433 3.49 11.10 -14.87
C LEU A 433 3.42 10.44 -16.26
N GLY A 434 2.79 9.26 -16.36
CA GLY A 434 2.78 8.44 -17.58
C GLY A 434 4.20 8.00 -18.00
N TYR A 435 4.40 7.77 -19.30
CA TYR A 435 5.71 7.46 -19.88
C TYR A 435 5.88 8.20 -21.20
N ALA A 436 6.37 9.44 -21.09
CA ALA A 436 6.50 10.36 -22.21
C ALA A 436 7.42 9.81 -23.32
N GLU A 437 8.43 9.01 -22.99
CA GLU A 437 9.34 8.41 -23.95
C GLU A 437 8.65 7.37 -24.86
N GLY A 438 7.53 6.79 -24.42
CA GLY A 438 6.71 5.87 -25.20
C GLY A 438 5.56 6.54 -25.95
N ALA A 439 5.29 7.82 -25.70
CA ALA A 439 4.24 8.58 -26.35
C ALA A 439 4.54 8.83 -27.85
N PRO A 440 3.53 9.09 -28.70
CA PRO A 440 2.10 9.12 -28.37
C PRO A 440 1.48 7.72 -28.22
N TYR A 441 0.42 7.64 -27.42
CA TYR A 441 -0.39 6.43 -27.21
C TYR A 441 -1.76 6.56 -27.88
N ASP A 442 -2.21 5.50 -28.56
CA ASP A 442 -3.56 5.45 -29.13
C ASP A 442 -4.62 5.38 -28.03
N ARG A 443 -4.30 4.67 -26.94
CA ARG A 443 -5.15 4.59 -25.75
C ARG A 443 -4.32 4.63 -24.47
N ILE A 444 -4.93 5.18 -23.43
CA ILE A 444 -4.42 5.08 -22.06
C ILE A 444 -5.53 4.49 -21.20
N ILE A 445 -5.19 3.51 -20.36
CA ILE A 445 -6.08 2.92 -19.37
C ILE A 445 -5.43 2.98 -17.99
N ALA A 446 -6.14 3.54 -17.02
CA ALA A 446 -5.74 3.48 -15.62
C ALA A 446 -6.48 2.33 -14.93
N THR A 447 -5.75 1.40 -14.34
CA THR A 447 -6.26 0.34 -13.44
C THR A 447 -6.05 0.76 -11.97
N VAL A 448 -6.13 2.06 -11.74
CA VAL A 448 -5.99 2.76 -10.46
C VAL A 448 -6.95 3.94 -10.44
N GLY A 449 -7.49 4.28 -9.27
CA GLY A 449 -8.42 5.40 -9.08
C GLY A 449 -7.71 6.74 -9.03
N ALA A 450 -8.20 7.71 -9.80
CA ALA A 450 -7.68 9.08 -9.82
C ALA A 450 -8.69 10.10 -9.28
N HIS A 451 -8.20 11.13 -8.61
CA HIS A 451 -9.00 12.30 -8.27
C HIS A 451 -8.40 13.56 -8.87
N GLY A 452 -9.02 13.92 -9.99
CA GLY A 452 -8.39 14.77 -10.98
C GLY A 452 -7.56 13.93 -11.93
N ILE A 453 -7.64 14.28 -13.21
CA ILE A 453 -6.88 13.61 -14.27
C ILE A 453 -5.51 14.26 -14.42
N PRO A 454 -4.38 13.54 -14.25
CA PRO A 454 -3.07 14.10 -14.55
C PRO A 454 -2.97 14.60 -16.00
N SER A 455 -2.45 15.82 -16.17
CA SER A 455 -2.28 16.44 -17.50
C SER A 455 -1.36 15.62 -18.40
N ALA A 456 -0.40 14.89 -17.81
CA ALA A 456 0.49 13.99 -18.50
C ALA A 456 -0.26 12.91 -19.29
N TRP A 457 -1.36 12.37 -18.75
CA TRP A 457 -2.14 11.35 -19.46
C TRP A 457 -2.78 11.93 -20.72
N LEU A 458 -3.36 13.13 -20.63
CA LEU A 458 -3.97 13.79 -21.79
C LEU A 458 -2.93 14.20 -22.83
N ALA A 459 -1.78 14.71 -22.38
CA ALA A 459 -0.69 15.18 -23.26
C ALA A 459 0.05 14.06 -24.00
N GLN A 460 -0.02 12.82 -23.50
CA GLN A 460 0.64 11.66 -24.10
C GLN A 460 -0.26 10.87 -25.06
N LEU A 461 -1.53 11.23 -25.18
CA LEU A 461 -2.44 10.62 -26.15
C LEU A 461 -2.14 11.12 -27.57
N ALA A 462 -2.22 10.22 -28.54
CA ALA A 462 -2.26 10.55 -29.95
C ALA A 462 -3.55 11.34 -30.27
N PRO A 463 -3.58 12.11 -31.38
CA PRO A 463 -4.84 12.67 -31.89
C PRO A 463 -5.91 11.60 -32.09
N GLY A 464 -7.12 11.83 -31.58
CA GLY A 464 -8.18 10.81 -31.57
C GLY A 464 -7.98 9.70 -30.52
N GLY A 465 -7.00 9.89 -29.63
CA GLY A 465 -6.71 9.00 -28.52
C GLY A 465 -7.86 8.93 -27.51
N ARG A 466 -7.83 7.90 -26.68
CA ARG A 466 -8.86 7.65 -25.66
C ARG A 466 -8.23 7.37 -24.31
N LEU A 467 -8.75 8.03 -23.29
CA LEU A 467 -8.44 7.75 -21.88
C LEU A 467 -9.60 6.96 -21.26
N VAL A 468 -9.31 5.83 -20.63
CA VAL A 468 -10.25 5.12 -19.74
C VAL A 468 -9.70 5.18 -18.33
N THR A 469 -10.44 5.83 -17.43
CA THR A 469 -9.95 6.07 -16.06
C THR A 469 -11.06 5.91 -15.02
N PRO A 470 -10.86 5.11 -13.96
CA PRO A 470 -11.63 5.19 -12.74
C PRO A 470 -11.38 6.55 -12.10
N GLN A 471 -12.41 7.40 -12.05
CA GLN A 471 -12.33 8.74 -11.52
C GLN A 471 -13.27 8.91 -10.33
N ARG A 472 -12.71 9.32 -9.19
CA ARG A 472 -13.48 9.77 -8.04
C ARG A 472 -13.98 11.19 -8.30
N LEU A 473 -15.31 11.34 -8.35
CA LEU A 473 -15.96 12.61 -8.71
C LEU A 473 -16.19 13.48 -7.48
N LYS A 474 -16.97 13.00 -6.50
CA LYS A 474 -17.27 13.72 -5.25
C LYS A 474 -17.70 12.76 -4.16
N GLY A 475 -17.29 13.04 -2.92
CA GLY A 475 -17.46 12.10 -1.80
C GLY A 475 -16.78 10.76 -2.13
N SER A 476 -17.54 9.68 -2.07
CA SER A 476 -17.10 8.32 -2.45
C SER A 476 -17.59 7.86 -3.82
N VAL A 477 -18.33 8.70 -4.56
CA VAL A 477 -18.84 8.32 -5.89
C VAL A 477 -17.68 8.28 -6.89
N SER A 478 -17.51 7.12 -7.52
CA SER A 478 -16.47 6.84 -8.51
C SER A 478 -17.08 6.14 -9.72
N ARG A 479 -16.54 6.44 -10.92
CA ARG A 479 -16.96 5.85 -12.19
C ARG A 479 -15.74 5.62 -13.07
N SER A 480 -15.73 4.55 -13.88
CA SER A 480 -14.80 4.49 -15.02
C SER A 480 -15.36 5.34 -16.14
N ILE A 481 -14.63 6.40 -16.51
CA ILE A 481 -15.05 7.37 -17.52
C ILE A 481 -14.12 7.25 -18.72
N VAL A 482 -14.72 7.30 -19.91
CA VAL A 482 -14.01 7.31 -21.18
C VAL A 482 -13.95 8.73 -21.70
N TYR A 483 -12.76 9.35 -21.75
CA TYR A 483 -12.56 10.69 -22.30
C TYR A 483 -11.94 10.64 -23.69
N GLN A 484 -12.44 11.50 -24.58
CA GLN A 484 -11.88 11.75 -25.91
C GLN A 484 -11.87 13.24 -26.20
N GLU A 485 -10.88 13.70 -26.95
CA GLU A 485 -10.83 15.08 -27.40
C GLU A 485 -11.83 15.31 -28.55
N ARG A 486 -12.66 16.35 -28.42
CA ARG A 486 -13.56 16.86 -29.46
C ARG A 486 -13.53 18.38 -29.45
N ASP A 487 -13.16 18.98 -30.58
CA ASP A 487 -13.06 20.43 -30.73
C ASP A 487 -12.22 21.11 -29.62
N GLY A 488 -11.07 20.50 -29.28
CA GLY A 488 -10.18 20.99 -28.22
C GLY A 488 -10.65 20.75 -26.78
N ARG A 489 -11.71 19.95 -26.58
CA ARG A 489 -12.31 19.66 -25.27
C ARG A 489 -12.31 18.17 -24.98
N TRP A 490 -12.01 17.81 -23.73
CA TRP A 490 -12.04 16.42 -23.28
C TRP A 490 -13.42 16.08 -22.73
N VAL A 491 -14.20 15.36 -23.53
CA VAL A 491 -15.59 15.01 -23.21
C VAL A 491 -15.75 13.51 -23.07
N SER A 492 -16.68 13.10 -22.22
CA SER A 492 -16.95 11.68 -22.00
C SER A 492 -17.71 11.06 -23.16
N SER A 493 -17.29 9.89 -23.63
CA SER A 493 -18.04 9.06 -24.58
C SER A 493 -18.78 7.89 -23.90
N GLY A 494 -18.59 7.70 -22.60
CA GLY A 494 -19.29 6.71 -21.79
C GLY A 494 -18.77 6.68 -20.36
N SER A 495 -19.59 6.17 -19.42
CA SER A 495 -19.15 5.92 -18.05
C SER A 495 -19.88 4.74 -17.42
N GLN A 496 -19.28 4.11 -16.42
CA GLN A 496 -19.88 3.02 -15.65
C GLN A 496 -19.51 3.17 -14.18
N MET A 497 -20.42 2.80 -13.25
CA MET A 497 -20.09 2.83 -11.83
C MET A 497 -18.98 1.82 -11.52
N ASN A 498 -17.89 2.31 -10.92
CA ASN A 498 -16.69 1.52 -10.74
C ASN A 498 -15.79 2.16 -9.69
N THR A 499 -15.18 1.34 -8.83
CA THR A 499 -14.26 1.81 -7.79
C THR A 499 -12.97 1.04 -7.85
N PHE A 500 -11.86 1.77 -7.89
CA PHE A 500 -10.51 1.23 -7.84
C PHE A 500 -9.79 1.70 -6.58
N MET A 501 -8.73 0.98 -6.24
CA MET A 501 -7.74 1.47 -5.28
C MET A 501 -7.16 2.78 -5.80
N PRO A 502 -7.02 3.81 -4.96
CA PRO A 502 -6.58 5.10 -5.45
C PRO A 502 -5.08 5.14 -5.75
N LEU A 503 -4.67 6.13 -6.54
CA LEU A 503 -3.29 6.62 -6.51
C LEU A 503 -2.96 7.05 -5.09
N ARG A 504 -1.74 6.74 -4.63
CA ARG A 504 -1.30 6.94 -3.24
C ARG A 504 -0.02 7.76 -3.21
N ARG A 505 0.09 8.66 -2.25
CA ARG A 505 1.33 9.37 -1.86
C ARG A 505 1.95 10.15 -3.03
N GLY A 506 1.14 10.90 -3.78
CA GLY A 506 1.61 11.58 -4.99
C GLY A 506 0.58 12.44 -5.73
N ILE A 507 0.74 12.58 -7.05
CA ILE A 507 -0.19 13.34 -7.90
C ILE A 507 -1.53 12.61 -7.98
N ALA A 508 -2.65 13.34 -7.87
CA ALA A 508 -4.01 12.81 -7.89
C ALA A 508 -4.37 11.84 -6.73
N ASP A 509 -3.69 11.98 -5.59
CA ASP A 509 -3.92 11.19 -4.37
C ASP A 509 -5.38 11.20 -3.86
N ASP A 510 -5.76 10.12 -3.18
CA ASP A 510 -7.03 9.91 -2.46
C ASP A 510 -6.81 9.60 -1.00
N ASP A 511 -6.05 10.44 -0.32
CA ASP A 511 -5.94 10.29 1.12
C ASP A 511 -7.32 10.41 1.77
N ARG A 512 -7.63 9.43 2.62
CA ARG A 512 -8.88 9.36 3.38
C ARG A 512 -8.57 9.21 4.86
N ARG A 513 -9.36 9.88 5.69
CA ARG A 513 -9.32 9.74 7.14
C ARG A 513 -10.60 9.09 7.65
N ALA A 514 -10.46 8.23 8.65
CA ALA A 514 -11.60 7.65 9.33
C ALA A 514 -12.06 8.57 10.47
N ILE A 515 -13.33 8.99 10.45
CA ILE A 515 -13.94 9.81 11.49
C ILE A 515 -14.96 8.94 12.26
N PRO A 516 -14.77 8.69 13.56
CA PRO A 516 -15.75 7.95 14.36
C PRO A 516 -17.11 8.68 14.41
N LEU A 517 -18.19 7.94 14.14
CA LEU A 517 -19.57 8.44 14.21
C LEU A 517 -20.35 7.90 15.41
N SER A 518 -19.88 6.80 16.00
CA SER A 518 -20.44 6.20 17.22
C SER A 518 -19.47 6.30 18.40
N LYS A 519 -19.97 6.29 19.63
CA LYS A 519 -19.16 6.37 20.85
C LYS A 519 -18.17 5.20 21.00
N GLN A 520 -18.57 4.02 20.53
CA GLN A 520 -17.73 2.83 20.51
C GLN A 520 -16.78 2.78 19.29
N SER A 521 -16.78 3.82 18.44
CA SER A 521 -15.98 3.89 17.21
C SER A 521 -16.21 2.74 16.23
N THR A 522 -17.35 2.05 16.34
CA THR A 522 -17.75 0.93 15.49
C THR A 522 -18.22 1.40 14.11
N VAL A 523 -18.85 2.57 14.04
CA VAL A 523 -19.28 3.20 12.78
C VAL A 523 -18.35 4.38 12.49
N ARG A 524 -17.79 4.42 11.27
CA ARG A 524 -16.79 5.41 10.87
C ARG A 524 -17.12 6.01 9.50
N LEU A 525 -16.94 7.30 9.33
CA LEU A 525 -16.99 7.98 8.03
C LEU A 525 -15.61 7.95 7.39
N GLN A 526 -15.50 7.49 6.15
CA GLN A 526 -14.25 7.48 5.38
C GLN A 526 -14.12 8.78 4.58
N ALA A 527 -13.82 9.87 5.28
CA ALA A 527 -13.79 11.23 4.75
C ALA A 527 -12.56 11.50 3.86
N PRO A 528 -12.70 12.20 2.72
CA PRO A 528 -11.55 12.70 1.96
C PRO A 528 -10.69 13.66 2.80
N ALA A 529 -9.36 13.51 2.75
CA ALA A 529 -8.43 14.28 3.59
C ALA A 529 -8.48 15.80 3.37
N GLY A 530 -8.78 16.24 2.14
CA GLY A 530 -8.92 17.66 1.79
C GLY A 530 -10.23 18.32 2.22
N GLN A 531 -11.20 17.54 2.74
CA GLN A 531 -12.51 18.06 3.10
C GLN A 531 -12.56 18.45 4.59
N GLN A 532 -12.94 19.69 4.86
CA GLN A 532 -13.15 20.18 6.22
C GLN A 532 -14.42 19.56 6.81
N ILE A 533 -14.23 18.61 7.72
CA ILE A 533 -15.28 17.94 8.49
C ILE A 533 -14.88 17.99 9.97
N ASP A 534 -15.76 18.51 10.80
CA ASP A 534 -15.56 18.59 12.25
C ASP A 534 -15.75 17.21 12.88
N ALA A 535 -14.64 16.54 13.18
CA ALA A 535 -14.65 15.18 13.72
C ALA A 535 -15.19 15.15 15.16
N ASP A 536 -14.95 16.20 15.94
CA ASP A 536 -15.37 16.28 17.34
C ASP A 536 -16.90 16.50 17.41
N ALA A 537 -17.45 17.30 16.50
CA ALA A 537 -18.89 17.50 16.40
C ALA A 537 -19.65 16.24 15.97
N LEU A 538 -19.00 15.32 15.23
CA LEU A 538 -19.60 14.07 14.76
C LEU A 538 -19.39 12.89 15.72
N ALA A 539 -18.53 13.03 16.73
CA ALA A 539 -18.22 11.98 17.68
C ALA A 539 -19.48 11.58 18.48
N GLY A 540 -19.94 10.35 18.27
CA GLY A 540 -21.16 9.83 18.93
C GLY A 540 -22.46 10.47 18.43
N VAL A 541 -22.46 11.00 17.21
CA VAL A 541 -23.66 11.60 16.59
C VAL A 541 -24.77 10.58 16.39
N LEU A 542 -24.43 9.31 16.12
CA LEU A 542 -25.42 8.25 15.87
C LEU A 542 -26.23 7.86 17.11
N GLU A 543 -25.74 8.15 18.32
CA GLU A 543 -26.48 7.94 19.57
C GLU A 543 -27.48 9.07 19.86
N GLN A 544 -27.46 10.16 19.10
CA GLN A 544 -28.45 11.23 19.22
C GLN A 544 -29.78 10.83 18.58
N PRO A 545 -30.91 11.47 18.97
CA PRO A 545 -32.20 11.23 18.33
C PRO A 545 -32.12 11.36 16.82
N ARG A 546 -32.83 10.47 16.12
CA ARG A 546 -32.86 10.43 14.66
C ARG A 546 -34.14 11.03 14.10
N THR A 547 -34.02 11.66 12.94
CA THR A 547 -35.14 12.08 12.10
C THR A 547 -35.21 11.19 10.86
N GLU A 548 -36.42 10.87 10.41
CA GLU A 548 -36.63 10.04 9.22
C GLU A 548 -37.50 10.79 8.21
N GLN A 549 -37.07 10.83 6.95
CA GLN A 549 -37.81 11.44 5.86
C GLN A 549 -37.85 10.49 4.67
N TRP A 550 -39.07 10.11 4.27
CA TRP A 550 -39.31 9.24 3.13
C TRP A 550 -39.51 10.07 1.85
N THR A 551 -38.87 9.64 0.77
CA THR A 551 -38.75 10.46 -0.45
C THR A 551 -39.87 10.25 -1.45
N GLY A 552 -40.62 9.14 -1.36
CA GLY A 552 -41.54 8.68 -2.39
C GLY A 552 -40.87 8.00 -3.59
N MET A 553 -39.54 8.10 -3.73
CA MET A 553 -38.82 7.43 -4.82
C MET A 553 -38.81 5.92 -4.59
N LYS A 554 -39.46 5.18 -5.50
CA LYS A 554 -39.54 3.72 -5.46
C LYS A 554 -38.52 3.09 -6.41
N VAL A 555 -37.86 2.01 -6.00
CA VAL A 555 -36.92 1.22 -6.82
C VAL A 555 -37.29 -0.24 -6.84
N ARG A 556 -37.11 -0.87 -8.00
CA ARG A 556 -37.36 -2.31 -8.22
C ARG A 556 -36.13 -3.13 -7.83
N ALA A 557 -36.33 -4.44 -7.67
CA ALA A 557 -35.19 -5.36 -7.55
C ALA A 557 -34.29 -5.24 -8.79
N MET A 558 -32.97 -5.20 -8.59
CA MET A 558 -31.95 -5.06 -9.64
C MET A 558 -31.89 -3.70 -10.35
N GLU A 559 -32.75 -2.73 -10.01
CA GLU A 559 -32.62 -1.37 -10.52
C GLU A 559 -31.44 -0.66 -9.85
N SER A 560 -30.46 -0.20 -10.65
CA SER A 560 -29.29 0.54 -10.12
C SER A 560 -29.66 2.01 -9.85
N PRO A 561 -29.47 2.51 -8.63
CA PRO A 561 -29.70 3.93 -8.30
C PRO A 561 -28.42 4.77 -8.43
N GLU A 562 -27.40 4.29 -9.15
CA GLU A 562 -26.10 4.96 -9.27
C GLU A 562 -26.16 6.42 -9.76
N TRP A 563 -27.10 6.72 -10.67
CA TRP A 563 -27.28 8.07 -11.20
C TRP A 563 -27.94 8.99 -10.19
N MET A 564 -28.80 8.45 -9.33
CA MET A 564 -29.36 9.18 -8.18
C MET A 564 -28.25 9.50 -7.19
N GLU A 565 -27.40 8.52 -6.85
CA GLU A 565 -26.29 8.72 -5.91
C GLU A 565 -25.30 9.79 -6.43
N LEU A 566 -25.01 9.79 -7.74
CA LEU A 566 -24.19 10.83 -8.35
C LEU A 566 -24.87 12.21 -8.28
N PHE A 567 -26.15 12.31 -8.64
CA PHE A 567 -26.88 13.57 -8.63
C PHE A 567 -26.96 14.17 -7.22
N VAL A 568 -27.28 13.36 -6.22
CA VAL A 568 -27.30 13.75 -4.81
C VAL A 568 -25.90 14.19 -4.37
N SER A 569 -24.86 13.45 -4.75
CA SER A 569 -23.47 13.82 -4.42
C SER A 569 -23.06 15.16 -5.04
N CYS A 570 -23.46 15.44 -6.28
CA CYS A 570 -23.22 16.71 -6.93
C CYS A 570 -23.97 17.88 -6.24
N SER A 571 -25.18 17.62 -5.75
CA SER A 571 -26.07 18.60 -5.13
C SER A 571 -25.68 19.03 -3.72
N LEU A 572 -24.86 18.23 -3.03
CA LEU A 572 -24.48 18.49 -1.63
C LEU A 572 -23.03 18.96 -1.52
N PRO A 573 -22.68 19.92 -0.65
CA PRO A 573 -21.29 20.35 -0.45
C PRO A 573 -20.35 19.18 -0.12
N SER A 574 -20.75 18.30 0.79
CA SER A 574 -19.95 17.15 1.21
C SER A 574 -19.99 15.97 0.24
N GLY A 575 -21.00 15.91 -0.63
CA GLY A 575 -21.34 14.71 -1.38
C GLY A 575 -21.72 13.53 -0.48
N LEU A 576 -21.95 12.36 -1.08
CA LEU A 576 -22.17 11.12 -0.34
C LEU A 576 -20.82 10.45 -0.05
N ILE A 577 -20.47 10.36 1.24
CA ILE A 577 -19.20 9.82 1.75
C ILE A 577 -19.45 8.43 2.32
N ARG A 578 -18.55 7.48 2.04
CA ARG A 578 -18.65 6.11 2.54
C ARG A 578 -18.62 6.06 4.07
N MET A 579 -19.56 5.33 4.62
CA MET A 579 -19.73 4.99 6.03
C MET A 579 -19.41 3.50 6.20
N LEU A 580 -18.46 3.20 7.07
CA LEU A 580 -17.98 1.87 7.40
C LEU A 580 -18.63 1.45 8.71
N PHE A 581 -19.36 0.33 8.71
CA PHE A 581 -19.99 -0.20 9.92
C PHE A 581 -20.02 -1.74 9.93
N PRO A 582 -19.92 -2.39 11.09
CA PRO A 582 -20.12 -3.83 11.23
C PRO A 582 -21.61 -4.18 11.15
N GLN A 583 -21.93 -5.43 10.83
CA GLN A 583 -23.31 -5.91 10.76
C GLN A 583 -24.08 -5.68 12.08
N ALA A 584 -23.40 -5.74 13.23
CA ALA A 584 -23.97 -5.47 14.55
C ALA A 584 -24.46 -4.03 14.76
N ALA A 585 -24.06 -3.08 13.90
CA ALA A 585 -24.54 -1.70 13.95
C ALA A 585 -25.97 -1.54 13.41
N LYS A 586 -26.47 -2.50 12.61
CA LYS A 586 -27.83 -2.49 12.06
C LYS A 586 -28.85 -2.76 13.16
N GLY A 587 -29.93 -1.98 13.18
CA GLY A 587 -30.97 -2.07 14.21
C GLY A 587 -30.54 -1.62 15.61
N THR A 588 -29.31 -1.13 15.78
CA THR A 588 -28.79 -0.58 17.04
C THR A 588 -28.58 0.93 16.91
N VAL A 589 -27.44 1.34 16.35
CA VAL A 589 -27.13 2.75 16.06
C VAL A 589 -27.54 3.18 14.65
N LEU A 590 -27.80 2.23 13.76
CA LEU A 590 -28.37 2.45 12.42
C LEU A 590 -29.77 1.81 12.30
N THR A 591 -30.50 2.13 11.22
CA THR A 591 -31.75 1.43 10.86
C THR A 591 -31.52 -0.08 10.64
N GLU A 592 -32.60 -0.86 10.58
CA GLU A 592 -32.51 -2.31 10.33
C GLU A 592 -31.96 -2.64 8.93
N ASP A 593 -32.36 -1.88 7.91
CA ASP A 593 -31.87 -2.03 6.53
C ASP A 593 -31.28 -0.70 6.00
N PRO A 594 -30.09 -0.29 6.49
CA PRO A 594 -29.40 0.86 5.91
C PRO A 594 -29.08 0.57 4.45
N TYR A 595 -29.10 1.62 3.62
CA TYR A 595 -28.95 1.44 2.20
C TYR A 595 -27.57 0.82 1.85
N PRO A 596 -27.47 -0.20 0.97
CA PRO A 596 -26.25 -1.02 0.82
C PRO A 596 -24.98 -0.27 0.46
N SER A 597 -25.04 0.84 -0.29
CA SER A 597 -23.85 1.64 -0.60
C SER A 597 -23.20 2.24 0.66
N SER A 598 -23.96 2.29 1.76
CA SER A 598 -23.49 2.71 3.08
C SER A 598 -22.87 4.10 3.02
N THR A 599 -23.57 5.09 2.48
CA THR A 599 -23.06 6.45 2.33
C THR A 599 -23.82 7.46 3.19
N ALA A 600 -23.13 8.52 3.60
CA ALA A 600 -23.67 9.62 4.38
C ALA A 600 -23.22 10.99 3.87
N ALA A 601 -24.06 12.00 4.03
CA ALA A 601 -23.73 13.40 3.90
C ALA A 601 -23.49 14.01 5.28
N VAL A 602 -22.61 15.00 5.35
CA VAL A 602 -22.31 15.74 6.57
C VAL A 602 -22.37 17.24 6.34
N ASP A 603 -22.84 17.98 7.34
CA ASP A 603 -22.69 19.43 7.43
C ASP A 603 -22.53 19.85 8.89
N LYS A 604 -21.40 20.51 9.21
CA LYS A 604 -21.01 20.89 10.58
C LYS A 604 -21.04 19.67 11.52
N GLY A 605 -22.06 19.58 12.39
CA GLY A 605 -22.27 18.46 13.33
C GLY A 605 -23.47 17.57 12.98
N ALA A 606 -24.11 17.78 11.83
CA ALA A 606 -25.18 16.94 11.33
C ALA A 606 -24.63 15.82 10.44
N LEU A 607 -25.22 14.64 10.59
CA LEU A 607 -24.99 13.47 9.75
C LEU A 607 -26.32 13.02 9.14
N THR A 608 -26.32 12.70 7.85
CA THR A 608 -27.48 12.12 7.19
C THR A 608 -27.08 10.94 6.33
N TYR A 609 -27.77 9.80 6.43
CA TYR A 609 -27.52 8.63 5.59
C TYR A 609 -28.77 8.12 4.88
N LEU A 610 -28.56 7.36 3.81
CA LEU A 610 -29.64 6.77 3.02
C LEU A 610 -30.15 5.47 3.68
N THR A 611 -31.46 5.29 3.68
CA THR A 611 -32.12 4.06 4.12
C THR A 611 -33.16 3.63 3.10
N ARG A 612 -33.70 2.42 3.24
CA ARG A 612 -34.80 1.95 2.42
C ARG A 612 -35.79 1.12 3.23
N ARG A 613 -37.05 1.11 2.79
CA ARG A 613 -38.07 0.20 3.32
C ARG A 613 -38.71 -0.59 2.20
N LEU A 614 -39.03 -1.85 2.48
CA LEU A 614 -39.85 -2.67 1.58
C LEU A 614 -41.29 -2.16 1.64
N LEU A 615 -41.93 -2.03 0.47
CA LEU A 615 -43.33 -1.67 0.36
C LEU A 615 -44.21 -2.91 0.28
N ASP A 616 -45.44 -2.80 0.80
CA ASP A 616 -46.49 -3.82 0.59
C ASP A 616 -46.93 -3.88 -0.88
N GLU A 617 -46.81 -2.75 -1.58
CA GLU A 617 -46.99 -2.65 -3.03
C GLU A 617 -45.91 -3.46 -3.77
N LYS A 618 -46.36 -4.24 -4.75
CA LYS A 618 -45.49 -5.02 -5.64
C LYS A 618 -45.42 -4.38 -7.02
N THR A 619 -44.37 -4.72 -7.78
CA THR A 619 -44.35 -4.38 -9.21
C THR A 619 -45.52 -5.09 -9.93
N PRO A 620 -45.93 -4.64 -11.13
CA PRO A 620 -46.97 -5.33 -11.91
C PRO A 620 -46.68 -6.82 -12.14
N GLU A 621 -45.40 -7.20 -12.17
CA GLU A 621 -44.91 -8.57 -12.34
C GLU A 621 -44.79 -9.35 -11.01
N GLY A 622 -45.25 -8.77 -9.89
CA GLY A 622 -45.19 -9.37 -8.56
C GLY A 622 -43.84 -9.23 -7.85
N GLY A 623 -42.92 -8.41 -8.37
CA GLY A 623 -41.60 -8.15 -7.80
C GLY A 623 -41.64 -7.28 -6.54
N LYS A 624 -40.57 -7.35 -5.75
CA LYS A 624 -40.37 -6.48 -4.57
C LYS A 624 -40.10 -5.04 -4.98
N LEU A 625 -40.60 -4.10 -4.19
CA LEU A 625 -40.46 -2.67 -4.39
C LEU A 625 -39.97 -2.01 -3.09
N TRP A 626 -38.98 -1.14 -3.18
CA TRP A 626 -38.45 -0.41 -2.03
C TRP A 626 -38.63 1.08 -2.20
N GLU A 627 -38.86 1.79 -1.11
CA GLU A 627 -38.84 3.25 -1.09
C GLU A 627 -37.56 3.75 -0.42
N PHE A 628 -36.92 4.76 -1.02
CA PHE A 628 -35.79 5.45 -0.42
C PHE A 628 -36.22 6.41 0.67
N GLY A 629 -35.50 6.36 1.78
CA GLY A 629 -35.60 7.28 2.89
C GLY A 629 -34.25 7.87 3.26
N VAL A 630 -34.31 8.88 4.11
CA VAL A 630 -33.18 9.65 4.59
C VAL A 630 -33.27 9.70 6.11
N VAL A 631 -32.17 9.38 6.80
CA VAL A 631 -32.10 9.41 8.26
C VAL A 631 -31.08 10.44 8.71
N GLY A 632 -31.49 11.40 9.52
CA GLY A 632 -30.65 12.46 10.06
C GLY A 632 -30.34 12.27 11.55
N HIS A 633 -29.12 12.63 11.96
CA HIS A 633 -28.66 12.69 13.35
C HIS A 633 -27.86 13.97 13.61
N GLY A 634 -27.92 14.47 14.84
CA GLY A 634 -27.14 15.63 15.26
C GLY A 634 -27.85 16.98 15.06
N PRO A 635 -27.24 18.08 15.55
CA PRO A 635 -27.78 19.42 15.43
C PRO A 635 -27.86 19.88 13.96
N GLY A 636 -29.06 20.26 13.49
CA GLY A 636 -29.29 20.67 12.10
C GLY A 636 -29.60 19.52 11.12
N SER A 637 -29.76 18.30 11.63
CA SER A 637 -30.04 17.12 10.80
C SER A 637 -31.37 17.15 10.06
N GLU A 638 -32.39 17.86 10.55
CA GLU A 638 -33.66 18.07 9.82
C GLU A 638 -33.44 18.81 8.50
N GLU A 639 -32.63 19.87 8.53
CA GLU A 639 -32.31 20.66 7.34
C GLU A 639 -31.49 19.84 6.34
N LEU A 640 -30.43 19.16 6.81
CA LEU A 640 -29.59 18.31 5.96
C LEU A 640 -30.40 17.13 5.37
N ALA A 641 -31.26 16.49 6.17
CA ALA A 641 -32.14 15.42 5.70
C ALA A 641 -33.11 15.91 4.63
N SER A 642 -33.68 17.11 4.79
CA SER A 642 -34.55 17.70 3.77
C SER A 642 -33.79 17.99 2.48
N GLN A 643 -32.58 18.56 2.57
CA GLN A 643 -31.75 18.81 1.39
C GLN A 643 -31.43 17.53 0.61
N VAL A 644 -31.05 16.45 1.30
CA VAL A 644 -30.80 15.14 0.68
C VAL A 644 -32.08 14.58 0.06
N ALA A 645 -33.19 14.61 0.78
CA ALA A 645 -34.47 14.09 0.30
C ALA A 645 -35.01 14.89 -0.90
N ASP A 646 -34.82 16.21 -0.92
CA ASP A 646 -35.19 17.09 -2.04
C ASP A 646 -34.31 16.84 -3.27
N ALA A 647 -33.02 16.59 -3.09
CA ALA A 647 -32.14 16.19 -4.19
C ALA A 647 -32.59 14.85 -4.82
N ILE A 648 -32.96 13.87 -3.99
CA ILE A 648 -33.52 12.58 -4.45
C ILE A 648 -34.83 12.80 -5.23
N ARG A 649 -35.77 13.55 -4.67
CA ARG A 649 -37.06 13.87 -5.33
C ARG A 649 -36.87 14.61 -6.65
N THR A 650 -35.90 15.52 -6.70
CA THR A 650 -35.59 16.28 -7.92
C THR A 650 -35.01 15.37 -8.98
N TRP A 651 -34.05 14.50 -8.63
CA TRP A 651 -33.55 13.49 -9.55
C TRP A 651 -34.66 12.58 -10.07
N ASP A 652 -35.49 12.03 -9.18
CA ASP A 652 -36.56 11.11 -9.51
C ASP A 652 -37.57 11.72 -10.50
N ARG A 653 -37.94 12.99 -10.28
CA ARG A 653 -38.91 13.71 -11.10
C ARG A 653 -38.34 14.18 -12.44
N GLU A 654 -37.11 14.69 -12.45
CA GLU A 654 -36.59 15.46 -13.59
C GLU A 654 -35.53 14.72 -14.41
N TYR A 655 -34.72 13.85 -13.78
CA TYR A 655 -33.51 13.28 -14.39
C TYR A 655 -33.48 11.75 -14.42
N ARG A 656 -34.44 11.06 -13.80
CA ARG A 656 -34.52 9.60 -13.81
C ARG A 656 -34.60 9.06 -15.24
N GLY A 657 -33.81 8.03 -15.51
CA GLY A 657 -33.68 7.44 -16.85
C GLY A 657 -32.73 8.20 -17.79
N ARG A 658 -32.09 9.28 -17.32
CA ARG A 658 -31.04 10.01 -18.06
C ARG A 658 -29.66 9.69 -17.49
N GLU A 659 -28.68 9.62 -18.36
CA GLU A 659 -27.27 9.45 -18.01
C GLU A 659 -26.56 10.82 -17.99
N ALA A 660 -25.61 11.00 -17.08
CA ALA A 660 -24.82 12.22 -17.06
C ALA A 660 -23.63 12.13 -18.04
N ALA A 661 -23.30 13.26 -18.66
CA ALA A 661 -22.07 13.46 -19.41
C ALA A 661 -21.03 14.21 -18.56
N PHE A 662 -19.75 13.96 -18.83
CA PHE A 662 -18.62 14.56 -18.13
C PHE A 662 -17.72 15.31 -19.12
N GLU A 663 -17.25 16.49 -18.74
CA GLU A 663 -16.25 17.25 -19.48
C GLU A 663 -15.15 17.72 -18.52
N LEU A 664 -13.89 17.51 -18.91
CA LEU A 664 -12.75 18.01 -18.15
C LEU A 664 -12.50 19.47 -18.52
N LEU A 665 -12.49 20.32 -17.51
CA LEU A 665 -12.19 21.74 -17.61
C LEU A 665 -10.85 22.03 -16.92
N PRO A 666 -9.99 22.85 -17.53
CA PRO A 666 -8.83 23.42 -16.85
C PRO A 666 -9.22 24.15 -15.55
N LEU A 667 -8.28 24.24 -14.60
CA LEU A 667 -8.52 24.93 -13.33
C LEU A 667 -8.80 26.43 -13.52
N ASP A 668 -8.18 27.03 -14.54
CA ASP A 668 -8.34 28.43 -14.95
C ASP A 668 -9.50 28.67 -15.93
N ALA A 669 -10.26 27.63 -16.27
CA ALA A 669 -11.44 27.76 -17.12
C ALA A 669 -12.44 28.77 -16.52
N PRO A 670 -13.11 29.59 -17.34
CA PRO A 670 -14.09 30.56 -16.86
C PRO A 670 -15.19 29.87 -16.03
N PRO A 671 -15.85 30.61 -15.12
CA PRO A 671 -17.03 30.10 -14.42
C PRO A 671 -18.07 29.60 -15.43
N VAL A 672 -18.65 28.44 -15.14
CA VAL A 672 -19.76 27.89 -15.93
C VAL A 672 -21.05 28.44 -15.32
N ASP A 673 -21.89 29.04 -16.13
CA ASP A 673 -23.18 29.57 -15.68
C ASP A 673 -24.04 28.44 -15.08
N PRO A 674 -24.56 28.61 -13.86
CA PRO A 674 -25.38 27.60 -13.21
C PRO A 674 -26.66 27.37 -14.01
N ARG A 675 -26.92 26.11 -14.35
CA ARG A 675 -28.11 25.64 -15.05
C ARG A 675 -28.65 24.39 -14.36
N PRO A 676 -29.97 24.15 -14.37
CA PRO A 676 -30.53 22.90 -13.85
C PRO A 676 -29.83 21.69 -14.48
N GLY A 677 -29.48 20.69 -13.66
CA GLY A 677 -28.79 19.49 -14.12
C GLY A 677 -27.31 19.69 -14.47
N THR A 678 -26.74 20.88 -14.24
CA THR A 678 -25.33 21.18 -14.51
C THR A 678 -24.58 21.42 -13.20
N PHE A 679 -23.48 20.70 -12.99
CA PHE A 679 -22.65 20.79 -11.80
C PHE A 679 -21.18 20.89 -12.19
N VAL A 680 -20.40 21.68 -11.45
CA VAL A 680 -18.95 21.72 -11.61
C VAL A 680 -18.29 21.19 -10.34
N LEU A 681 -17.56 20.09 -10.49
CA LEU A 681 -16.84 19.43 -9.41
C LEU A 681 -15.38 19.86 -9.45
N GLY A 682 -14.85 20.33 -8.34
CA GLY A 682 -13.43 20.64 -8.20
C GLY A 682 -12.63 19.38 -7.85
N THR A 683 -11.47 19.21 -8.49
CA THR A 683 -10.43 18.25 -8.11
C THR A 683 -9.10 18.99 -7.94
N PRO A 684 -8.05 18.37 -7.38
CA PRO A 684 -6.73 18.98 -7.26
C PRO A 684 -6.08 19.39 -8.59
N LEU A 685 -6.46 18.75 -9.71
CA LEU A 685 -5.77 18.90 -11.01
C LEU A 685 -6.63 19.50 -12.12
N ASN A 686 -7.95 19.34 -12.05
CA ASN A 686 -8.91 19.88 -13.01
C ASN A 686 -10.29 20.05 -12.38
N ARG A 687 -11.21 20.68 -13.13
CA ARG A 687 -12.63 20.70 -12.82
C ARG A 687 -13.35 19.70 -13.72
N VAL A 688 -14.41 19.08 -13.22
CA VAL A 688 -15.27 18.18 -14.00
C VAL A 688 -16.64 18.82 -14.11
N LEU A 689 -17.04 19.17 -15.33
CA LEU A 689 -18.40 19.57 -15.64
C LEU A 689 -19.25 18.31 -15.80
N VAL A 690 -20.28 18.18 -14.97
CA VAL A 690 -21.27 17.10 -15.01
C VAL A 690 -22.57 17.68 -15.52
N THR A 691 -23.10 17.11 -16.60
CA THR A 691 -24.35 17.60 -17.22
C THR A 691 -25.32 16.45 -17.40
N TRP A 692 -26.54 16.59 -16.88
CA TRP A 692 -27.67 15.75 -17.25
C TRP A 692 -28.43 16.42 -18.40
N PRO A 693 -28.49 15.79 -19.60
CA PRO A 693 -29.16 16.35 -20.77
C PRO A 693 -30.68 16.37 -20.63
#